data_AF-A0A1H7Z8Y8-F1
#
_entry.id   AF-A0A1H7Z8Y8-F1
#
_cell.length_a   1.000
_cell.length_b   1.000
_cell.length_c   1.000
_cell.angle_alpha   90.00
_cell.angle_beta   90.00
_cell.angle_gamma   90.00
#
_symmetry.space_group_name_H-M   'P 1'
#
loop_
_entity.id
_entity.type
_entity.pdbx_description
1 polymer ?
#
loop_
_entity_poly.entity_id
_entity_poly.type
_entity_poly.pdbx_seq_one_letter_code
_entity_poly.pdbx_strand_id
1 'polypeptide(L)'
;MAIDLFVPGRLCLFGEHTDWAGKYRTMNADIVPGASIVTGIEQGIYAEVEKSSIFEMYSEAPEISDVWQDFACRMNETELKNVAKSGSFFCYCAGVASYMLEWYQVGGVRITLKQMTLPMKSGLSSSAAICVLVARAFNKLYNLNLNTMGEMNIAYLGELRTSSRCGRLDQACAFGVKPNLMTFDGDEVEVKTLNVKKHLYWVFADLCAEKNTIKILRDLNRGFPFASNEMEEREQKALGVDNQKIIDLAIKYMAEGDAEALGKLMIGAQTLFDQAVAPMCPEELTSPKLHEVLADPIIKQWTYGGKGVGSQGDGSIQFLAKDKECQQKVIDYLNSQGMKAYPLTLRPVHAVRKAVIPVAGFGTRLYPATRAMKKDFFPIPDKDGIVKPVILILLEELVKSGIEEICLVLGSEEERLQYRDFFENPLPEEHLRKLNPELQEYENRILAIGKKLRYVYQKEKRGFGHAVYQAVDFANNEPVLLLLGDTLYRSETGKPCALQLIERYEQYNKLMVAIHSIPLADVSHYGILTGTWEDKNETELNISQMNEKPKASYAEEFLGVKCKDGSRKYMSVFGQYILTPEVFAQLHQDITQKEIDGDHITEIELTSALDKVRDREGMIGVKLQGRMYDMGNFNAFSHCVAEFAK
;
A
#
# COMPACT_ATOMS: atom_id res chain seq x y z
N MET A 1 1.70 -26.49 -10.41
CA MET A 1 1.25 -26.07 -9.07
C MET A 1 0.25 -24.97 -9.30
N ALA A 2 -0.97 -25.14 -8.82
CA ALA A 2 -2.02 -24.15 -8.96
C ALA A 2 -1.76 -22.96 -8.02
N ILE A 3 -2.18 -21.77 -8.41
CA ILE A 3 -2.01 -20.52 -7.67
C ILE A 3 -3.40 -19.92 -7.45
N ASP A 4 -3.70 -19.53 -6.21
CA ASP A 4 -4.94 -18.80 -5.90
C ASP A 4 -4.77 -17.31 -6.18
N LEU A 5 -5.75 -16.72 -6.86
CA LEU A 5 -5.81 -15.31 -7.20
C LEU A 5 -7.14 -14.70 -6.73
N PHE A 6 -7.06 -13.45 -6.31
CA PHE A 6 -8.22 -12.59 -6.08
C PHE A 6 -8.08 -11.31 -6.91
N VAL A 7 -9.18 -10.91 -7.56
CA VAL A 7 -9.29 -9.61 -8.22
C VAL A 7 -10.60 -8.94 -7.77
N PRO A 8 -10.54 -7.77 -7.11
CA PRO A 8 -11.75 -7.09 -6.67
C PRO A 8 -12.51 -6.46 -7.86
N GLY A 9 -13.76 -6.07 -7.66
CA GLY A 9 -14.39 -5.04 -8.48
C GLY A 9 -13.78 -3.66 -8.21
N ARG A 10 -14.36 -2.59 -8.77
CA ARG A 10 -13.90 -1.22 -8.52
C ARG A 10 -15.04 -0.27 -8.17
N LEU A 11 -14.74 0.70 -7.30
CA LEU A 11 -15.59 1.84 -6.99
C LEU A 11 -14.85 3.14 -7.27
N CYS A 12 -15.48 4.03 -8.04
CA CYS A 12 -15.03 5.41 -8.16
C CYS A 12 -15.57 6.21 -6.96
N LEU A 13 -14.66 6.74 -6.14
CA LEU A 13 -15.03 7.56 -4.99
C LEU A 13 -15.31 9.00 -5.47
N PHE A 14 -14.46 9.53 -6.35
CA PHE A 14 -14.57 10.86 -6.94
C PHE A 14 -14.00 10.88 -8.37
N GLY A 15 -14.54 11.75 -9.23
CA GLY A 15 -13.99 12.01 -10.56
C GLY A 15 -14.46 11.06 -11.65
N GLU A 16 -15.73 10.64 -11.59
CA GLU A 16 -16.39 9.93 -12.68
C GLU A 16 -16.22 10.67 -14.02
N HIS A 17 -16.17 9.91 -15.12
CA HIS A 17 -16.09 10.40 -16.50
C HIS A 17 -14.79 11.11 -16.90
N THR A 18 -13.90 11.42 -15.97
CA THR A 18 -12.67 12.15 -16.28
C THR A 18 -11.65 11.33 -17.06
N ASP A 19 -11.80 10.01 -17.08
CA ASP A 19 -10.93 9.10 -17.80
C ASP A 19 -11.06 9.20 -19.32
N TRP A 20 -12.29 9.30 -19.84
CA TRP A 20 -12.51 9.57 -21.26
C TRP A 20 -12.43 11.06 -21.58
N ALA A 21 -12.81 11.96 -20.65
CA ALA A 21 -12.70 13.40 -20.87
C ALA A 21 -11.23 13.83 -21.05
N GLY A 22 -10.33 13.34 -20.20
CA GLY A 22 -8.88 13.62 -20.29
C GLY A 22 -8.23 13.08 -21.56
N LYS A 23 -8.81 12.03 -22.18
CA LYS A 23 -8.31 11.47 -23.44
C LYS A 23 -8.39 12.45 -24.61
N TYR A 24 -9.41 13.31 -24.63
CA TYR A 24 -9.61 14.32 -25.66
C TYR A 24 -8.51 15.39 -25.70
N ARG A 25 -7.63 15.42 -24.69
CA ARG A 25 -6.46 16.28 -24.68
C ARG A 25 -5.47 15.99 -25.82
N THR A 26 -5.48 14.76 -26.34
CA THR A 26 -4.76 14.38 -27.58
C THR A 26 -5.22 15.20 -28.80
N MET A 27 -6.44 15.74 -28.78
CA MET A 27 -7.03 16.55 -29.85
C MET A 27 -7.12 18.04 -29.49
N ASN A 28 -7.27 18.37 -28.20
CA ASN A 28 -7.37 19.75 -27.71
C ASN A 28 -6.56 19.93 -26.42
N ALA A 29 -5.41 20.60 -26.51
CA ALA A 29 -4.48 20.79 -25.39
C ALA A 29 -5.03 21.68 -24.26
N ASP A 30 -6.11 22.44 -24.51
CA ASP A 30 -6.78 23.28 -23.51
C ASP A 30 -7.64 22.46 -22.53
N ILE A 31 -7.99 21.22 -22.89
CA ILE A 31 -8.61 20.28 -21.95
C ILE A 31 -7.56 19.92 -20.89
N VAL A 32 -7.93 20.09 -19.63
CA VAL A 32 -7.05 19.73 -18.51
C VAL A 32 -6.99 18.20 -18.32
N PRO A 33 -5.92 17.65 -17.74
CA PRO A 33 -5.85 16.24 -17.41
C PRO A 33 -7.03 15.79 -16.53
N GLY A 34 -7.58 14.63 -16.84
CA GLY A 34 -8.61 13.99 -16.03
C GLY A 34 -8.03 13.47 -14.72
N ALA A 35 -8.83 13.45 -13.66
CA ALA A 35 -8.39 12.97 -12.35
C ALA A 35 -9.53 12.26 -11.61
N SER A 36 -9.25 11.07 -11.09
CA SER A 36 -10.23 10.28 -10.32
C SER A 36 -9.59 9.61 -9.11
N ILE A 37 -10.37 9.47 -8.03
CA ILE A 37 -9.99 8.64 -6.88
C ILE A 37 -10.81 7.35 -6.95
N VAL A 38 -10.12 6.23 -7.09
CA VAL A 38 -10.72 4.92 -7.30
C VAL A 38 -10.13 3.91 -6.33
N THR A 39 -10.91 2.89 -5.98
CA THR A 39 -10.48 1.80 -5.10
C THR A 39 -11.05 0.48 -5.60
N GLY A 40 -10.32 -0.61 -5.39
CA GLY A 40 -10.94 -1.92 -5.39
C GLY A 40 -11.98 -2.04 -4.26
N ILE A 41 -12.97 -2.91 -4.44
CA ILE A 41 -13.98 -3.24 -3.41
C ILE A 41 -13.75 -4.61 -2.80
N GLU A 42 -14.42 -4.91 -1.69
CA GLU A 42 -14.25 -6.18 -0.97
C GLU A 42 -14.85 -7.38 -1.74
N GLN A 43 -15.75 -7.11 -2.69
CA GLN A 43 -16.33 -8.10 -3.60
C GLN A 43 -15.47 -8.26 -4.86
N GLY A 44 -15.32 -9.48 -5.35
CA GLY A 44 -14.44 -9.79 -6.47
C GLY A 44 -14.55 -11.22 -6.97
N ILE A 45 -13.55 -11.58 -7.76
CA ILE A 45 -13.40 -12.88 -8.42
C ILE A 45 -12.27 -13.63 -7.71
N TYR A 46 -12.58 -14.81 -7.18
CA TYR A 46 -11.61 -15.75 -6.64
C TYR A 46 -11.40 -16.86 -7.66
N ALA A 47 -10.15 -17.13 -8.00
CA ALA A 47 -9.82 -18.13 -9.01
C ALA A 47 -8.56 -18.90 -8.65
N GLU A 48 -8.55 -20.17 -9.01
CA GLU A 48 -7.38 -21.01 -9.01
C GLU A 48 -6.82 -21.04 -10.45
N VAL A 49 -5.51 -20.83 -10.61
CA VAL A 49 -4.87 -20.77 -11.94
C VAL A 49 -3.70 -21.72 -12.07
N GLU A 50 -3.57 -22.36 -13.23
CA GLU A 50 -2.45 -23.25 -13.54
C GLU A 50 -2.02 -23.14 -15.00
N LYS A 51 -0.78 -23.57 -15.29
CA LYS A 51 -0.31 -23.66 -16.69
C LYS A 51 -1.09 -24.73 -17.44
N SER A 52 -1.43 -24.44 -18.68
CA SER A 52 -2.08 -25.38 -19.59
C SER A 52 -1.44 -25.31 -20.98
N SER A 53 -1.70 -26.32 -21.82
CA SER A 53 -1.30 -26.32 -23.23
C SER A 53 -2.23 -25.46 -24.09
N ILE A 54 -3.41 -25.11 -23.58
CA ILE A 54 -4.45 -24.32 -24.23
C ILE A 54 -4.97 -23.22 -23.28
N PHE A 55 -5.80 -22.31 -23.77
CA PHE A 55 -6.44 -21.29 -22.92
C PHE A 55 -7.80 -21.79 -22.45
N GLU A 56 -8.01 -21.86 -21.14
CA GLU A 56 -9.20 -22.45 -20.54
C GLU A 56 -9.77 -21.57 -19.42
N MET A 57 -11.08 -21.44 -19.40
CA MET A 57 -11.87 -20.72 -18.39
C MET A 57 -12.99 -21.65 -17.90
N TYR A 58 -12.90 -22.09 -16.65
CA TYR A 58 -13.90 -22.92 -15.97
C TYR A 58 -14.50 -22.16 -14.79
N SER A 59 -15.67 -22.61 -14.32
CA SER A 59 -16.25 -22.11 -13.07
C SER A 59 -16.79 -23.24 -12.20
N GLU A 60 -16.37 -23.24 -10.94
CA GLU A 60 -16.97 -24.00 -9.85
C GLU A 60 -17.80 -23.08 -8.93
N ALA A 61 -17.85 -21.78 -9.23
CA ALA A 61 -18.51 -20.78 -8.41
C ALA A 61 -20.05 -20.94 -8.48
N PRO A 62 -20.73 -21.27 -7.37
CA PRO A 62 -22.17 -21.50 -7.35
C PRO A 62 -22.98 -20.24 -7.69
N GLU A 63 -22.42 -19.05 -7.50
CA GLU A 63 -23.10 -17.78 -7.75
C GLU A 63 -23.36 -17.50 -9.23
N ILE A 64 -22.65 -18.18 -10.13
CA ILE A 64 -22.74 -18.00 -11.58
C ILE A 64 -23.03 -19.31 -12.33
N SER A 65 -23.39 -20.39 -11.63
CA SER A 65 -23.63 -21.71 -12.24
C SER A 65 -24.68 -21.68 -13.36
N ASP A 66 -25.69 -20.82 -13.23
CA ASP A 66 -26.82 -20.76 -14.16
C ASP A 66 -26.54 -19.91 -15.41
N VAL A 67 -25.45 -19.15 -15.40
CA VAL A 67 -25.10 -18.17 -16.46
C VAL A 67 -23.72 -18.42 -17.06
N TRP A 68 -22.89 -19.24 -16.43
CA TRP A 68 -21.55 -19.57 -16.89
C TRP A 68 -21.57 -20.76 -17.85
N GLN A 69 -20.73 -20.68 -18.87
CA GLN A 69 -20.47 -21.79 -19.78
C GLN A 69 -18.97 -21.97 -19.89
N ASP A 70 -18.45 -23.15 -19.58
CA ASP A 70 -17.02 -23.41 -19.68
C ASP A 70 -16.48 -23.17 -21.09
N PHE A 71 -15.28 -22.61 -21.15
CA PHE A 71 -14.66 -22.17 -22.40
C PHE A 71 -13.23 -22.67 -22.50
N ALA A 72 -12.88 -23.17 -23.68
CA ALA A 72 -11.51 -23.53 -24.00
C ALA A 72 -11.23 -23.24 -25.48
N CYS A 73 -10.05 -22.71 -25.77
CA CYS A 73 -9.56 -22.51 -27.13
C CYS A 73 -8.05 -22.73 -27.19
N ARG A 74 -7.51 -23.00 -28.37
CA ARG A 74 -6.06 -23.12 -28.52
C ARG A 74 -5.40 -21.78 -28.24
N MET A 75 -4.19 -21.80 -27.68
CA MET A 75 -3.30 -20.64 -27.67
C MET A 75 -2.74 -20.39 -29.07
N ASN A 76 -3.63 -19.93 -29.95
CA ASN A 76 -3.36 -19.62 -31.34
C ASN A 76 -3.85 -18.21 -31.63
N GLU A 77 -3.02 -17.43 -32.33
CA GLU A 77 -3.29 -16.02 -32.61
C GLU A 77 -4.63 -15.81 -33.33
N THR A 78 -4.89 -16.58 -34.39
CA THR A 78 -6.12 -16.47 -35.19
C THR A 78 -7.35 -16.84 -34.37
N GLU A 79 -7.27 -17.93 -33.60
CA GLU A 79 -8.39 -18.42 -32.78
C GLU A 79 -8.75 -17.42 -31.67
N LEU A 80 -7.76 -16.93 -30.92
CA LEU A 80 -7.96 -15.94 -29.87
C LEU A 80 -8.49 -14.61 -30.41
N LYS A 81 -7.96 -14.11 -31.54
CA LYS A 81 -8.44 -12.88 -32.18
C LYS A 81 -9.88 -13.03 -32.69
N ASN A 82 -10.28 -14.21 -33.15
CA ASN A 82 -11.67 -14.48 -33.55
C ASN A 82 -12.61 -14.50 -32.34
N VAL A 83 -12.22 -15.14 -31.24
CA VAL A 83 -13.02 -15.13 -30.00
C VAL A 83 -13.13 -13.72 -29.43
N ALA A 84 -12.05 -12.94 -29.42
CA ALA A 84 -12.07 -11.54 -28.97
C ALA A 84 -13.05 -10.66 -29.77
N LYS A 85 -13.32 -11.00 -31.04
CA LYS A 85 -14.27 -10.29 -31.91
C LYS A 85 -15.69 -10.87 -31.91
N SER A 86 -15.92 -12.01 -31.24
CA SER A 86 -17.18 -12.75 -31.30
C SER A 86 -18.34 -12.09 -30.54
N GLY A 87 -18.06 -11.12 -29.67
CA GLY A 87 -19.05 -10.54 -28.75
C GLY A 87 -19.54 -11.51 -27.66
N SER A 88 -18.93 -12.71 -27.54
CA SER A 88 -19.21 -13.64 -26.45
C SER A 88 -18.74 -13.10 -25.10
N PHE A 89 -19.23 -13.66 -24.00
CA PHE A 89 -18.76 -13.32 -22.66
C PHE A 89 -17.23 -13.46 -22.50
N PHE A 90 -16.63 -14.46 -23.17
CA PHE A 90 -15.19 -14.75 -23.13
C PHE A 90 -14.35 -13.86 -24.06
N CYS A 91 -14.96 -12.93 -24.81
CA CYS A 91 -14.21 -12.06 -25.72
C CYS A 91 -13.13 -11.24 -24.99
N TYR A 92 -13.43 -10.76 -23.77
CA TYR A 92 -12.50 -10.05 -22.90
C TYR A 92 -11.28 -10.90 -22.53
N CYS A 93 -11.54 -12.14 -22.09
CA CYS A 93 -10.51 -13.09 -21.69
C CYS A 93 -9.59 -13.44 -22.88
N ALA A 94 -10.19 -13.73 -24.04
CA ALA A 94 -9.46 -14.02 -25.26
C ALA A 94 -8.68 -12.81 -25.80
N GLY A 95 -9.19 -11.59 -25.60
CA GLY A 95 -8.49 -10.35 -25.95
C GLY A 95 -7.17 -10.21 -25.17
N VAL A 96 -7.23 -10.41 -23.85
CA VAL A 96 -6.03 -10.40 -23.00
C VAL A 96 -5.08 -11.54 -23.35
N ALA A 97 -5.59 -12.78 -23.46
CA ALA A 97 -4.76 -13.93 -23.84
C ALA A 97 -4.10 -13.76 -25.21
N SER A 98 -4.79 -13.15 -26.18
CA SER A 98 -4.23 -12.78 -27.48
C SER A 98 -3.06 -11.81 -27.35
N TYR A 99 -3.19 -10.80 -26.49
CA TYR A 99 -2.09 -9.86 -26.21
C TYR A 99 -0.89 -10.56 -25.58
N MET A 100 -1.15 -11.44 -24.59
CA MET A 100 -0.10 -12.19 -23.91
C MET A 100 0.66 -13.11 -24.87
N LEU A 101 -0.04 -13.81 -25.76
CA LEU A 101 0.58 -14.66 -26.77
C LEU A 101 1.48 -13.84 -27.72
N GLU A 102 0.98 -12.71 -28.22
CA GLU A 102 1.68 -11.91 -29.23
C GLU A 102 2.93 -11.20 -28.68
N TRP A 103 2.84 -10.63 -27.48
CA TRP A 103 3.91 -9.78 -26.93
C TRP A 103 4.85 -10.51 -25.96
N TYR A 104 4.38 -11.56 -25.28
CA TYR A 104 5.17 -12.30 -24.30
C TYR A 104 5.47 -13.75 -24.72
N GLN A 105 4.91 -14.23 -25.83
CA GLN A 105 5.17 -15.56 -26.38
C GLN A 105 4.95 -16.70 -25.37
N VAL A 106 3.93 -16.55 -24.52
CA VAL A 106 3.59 -17.51 -23.47
C VAL A 106 2.66 -18.63 -23.96
N GLY A 107 2.69 -19.77 -23.26
CA GLY A 107 1.76 -20.89 -23.48
C GLY A 107 0.39 -20.65 -22.85
N GLY A 108 -0.43 -21.69 -22.70
CA GLY A 108 -1.79 -21.58 -22.17
C GLY A 108 -1.89 -21.48 -20.66
N VAL A 109 -3.05 -21.02 -20.20
CA VAL A 109 -3.42 -21.02 -18.79
C VAL A 109 -4.82 -21.61 -18.64
N ARG A 110 -5.03 -22.31 -17.53
CA ARG A 110 -6.34 -22.69 -17.04
C ARG A 110 -6.68 -21.81 -15.85
N ILE A 111 -7.86 -21.20 -15.90
CA ILE A 111 -8.40 -20.36 -14.84
C ILE A 111 -9.73 -20.96 -14.42
N THR A 112 -9.81 -21.39 -13.16
CA THR A 112 -11.03 -21.97 -12.58
C THR A 112 -11.58 -21.00 -11.54
N LEU A 113 -12.72 -20.38 -11.83
CA LEU A 113 -13.39 -19.49 -10.88
C LEU A 113 -13.94 -20.31 -9.72
N LYS A 114 -13.46 -20.04 -8.50
CA LYS A 114 -13.89 -20.74 -7.28
C LYS A 114 -15.04 -20.01 -6.59
N GLN A 115 -15.07 -18.68 -6.68
CA GLN A 115 -16.12 -17.86 -6.08
C GLN A 115 -16.28 -16.53 -6.83
N MET A 116 -17.53 -16.06 -7.01
CA MET A 116 -17.83 -14.77 -7.64
C MET A 116 -18.75 -13.94 -6.74
N THR A 117 -18.15 -13.09 -5.90
CA THR A 117 -18.89 -12.20 -4.97
C THR A 117 -19.26 -10.87 -5.62
N LEU A 118 -18.70 -10.58 -6.80
CA LEU A 118 -18.94 -9.35 -7.53
C LEU A 118 -20.32 -9.37 -8.22
N PRO A 119 -21.21 -8.40 -7.95
CA PRO A 119 -22.53 -8.36 -8.56
C PRO A 119 -22.44 -8.12 -10.08
N MET A 120 -23.02 -9.02 -10.87
CA MET A 120 -23.05 -8.88 -12.33
C MET A 120 -23.94 -7.70 -12.77
N LYS A 121 -23.51 -6.95 -13.79
CA LYS A 121 -24.23 -5.82 -14.41
C LYS A 121 -24.53 -4.62 -13.49
N SER A 122 -23.82 -4.48 -12.37
CA SER A 122 -24.01 -3.42 -11.36
C SER A 122 -23.18 -2.14 -11.58
N GLY A 123 -22.44 -2.04 -12.68
CA GLY A 123 -21.52 -0.91 -12.89
C GLY A 123 -20.23 -0.96 -12.05
N LEU A 124 -19.92 -2.09 -11.40
CA LEU A 124 -18.72 -2.34 -10.58
C LEU A 124 -17.54 -3.00 -11.36
N SER A 125 -17.58 -2.93 -12.69
CA SER A 125 -16.50 -3.35 -13.62
C SER A 125 -16.11 -4.83 -13.60
N SER A 126 -17.11 -5.72 -13.66
CA SER A 126 -16.86 -7.16 -13.77
C SER A 126 -16.04 -7.56 -15.01
N SER A 127 -16.18 -6.86 -16.14
CA SER A 127 -15.37 -7.09 -17.35
C SER A 127 -13.89 -6.73 -17.15
N ALA A 128 -13.61 -5.60 -16.51
CA ALA A 128 -12.23 -5.20 -16.22
C ALA A 128 -11.58 -6.14 -15.19
N ALA A 129 -12.33 -6.54 -14.15
CA ALA A 129 -11.84 -7.50 -13.16
C ALA A 129 -11.45 -8.85 -13.79
N ILE A 130 -12.23 -9.36 -14.75
CA ILE A 130 -11.86 -10.61 -15.45
C ILE A 130 -10.65 -10.41 -16.36
N CYS A 131 -10.52 -9.26 -17.05
CA CYS A 131 -9.32 -8.95 -17.83
C CYS A 131 -8.06 -8.90 -16.97
N VAL A 132 -8.13 -8.24 -15.81
CA VAL A 132 -7.04 -8.17 -14.83
C VAL A 132 -6.71 -9.56 -14.28
N LEU A 133 -7.72 -10.40 -14.00
CA LEU A 133 -7.49 -11.77 -13.56
C LEU A 133 -6.68 -12.57 -14.58
N VAL A 134 -7.05 -12.49 -15.87
CA VAL A 134 -6.32 -13.18 -16.94
C VAL A 134 -4.88 -12.65 -17.05
N ALA A 135 -4.68 -11.33 -17.07
CA ALA A 135 -3.36 -10.73 -17.14
C ALA A 135 -2.47 -11.15 -15.94
N ARG A 136 -3.04 -11.14 -14.73
CA ARG A 136 -2.38 -11.55 -13.49
C ARG A 136 -2.05 -13.04 -13.47
N ALA A 137 -2.94 -13.89 -13.98
CA ALA A 137 -2.71 -15.32 -14.10
C ALA A 137 -1.48 -15.62 -14.99
N PHE A 138 -1.41 -15.00 -16.16
CA PHE A 138 -0.25 -15.12 -17.03
C PHE A 138 1.02 -14.56 -16.36
N ASN A 139 0.94 -13.37 -15.75
CA ASN A 139 2.07 -12.75 -15.05
C ASN A 139 2.67 -13.68 -13.99
N LYS A 140 1.81 -14.25 -13.12
CA LYS A 140 2.23 -15.14 -12.02
C LYS A 140 2.71 -16.50 -12.51
N LEU A 141 2.03 -17.13 -13.47
CA LEU A 141 2.42 -18.47 -13.95
C LEU A 141 3.69 -18.43 -14.81
N TYR A 142 3.88 -17.40 -15.62
CA TYR A 142 5.03 -17.27 -16.53
C TYR A 142 6.17 -16.41 -15.98
N ASN A 143 6.05 -15.88 -14.76
CA ASN A 143 7.07 -15.04 -14.11
C ASN A 143 7.49 -13.86 -14.98
N LEU A 144 6.51 -13.12 -15.52
CA LEU A 144 6.75 -12.04 -16.47
C LEU A 144 7.28 -10.76 -15.80
N ASN A 145 7.39 -10.74 -14.48
CA ASN A 145 7.86 -9.62 -13.65
C ASN A 145 7.12 -8.30 -13.94
N LEU A 146 5.83 -8.39 -14.29
CA LEU A 146 5.00 -7.21 -14.49
C LEU A 146 4.58 -6.67 -13.12
N ASN A 147 4.76 -5.36 -12.94
CA ASN A 147 4.14 -4.66 -11.82
C ASN A 147 2.63 -4.47 -12.05
N THR A 148 1.90 -4.00 -11.05
CA THR A 148 0.44 -3.82 -11.11
C THR A 148 0.00 -2.88 -12.25
N MET A 149 0.78 -1.84 -12.55
CA MET A 149 0.55 -0.98 -13.71
C MET A 149 0.65 -1.76 -15.03
N GLY A 150 1.62 -2.67 -15.14
CA GLY A 150 1.75 -3.58 -16.28
C GLY A 150 0.53 -4.48 -16.45
N GLU A 151 0.04 -5.09 -15.36
CA GLU A 151 -1.18 -5.90 -15.37
C GLU A 151 -2.41 -5.09 -15.83
N MET A 152 -2.58 -3.87 -15.29
CA MET A 152 -3.66 -2.95 -15.66
C MET A 152 -3.60 -2.59 -17.15
N ASN A 153 -2.41 -2.22 -17.65
CA ASN A 153 -2.22 -1.82 -19.03
C ASN A 153 -2.49 -2.98 -20.00
N ILE A 154 -2.05 -4.19 -19.68
CA ILE A 154 -2.35 -5.38 -20.48
C ILE A 154 -3.84 -5.69 -20.48
N ALA A 155 -4.50 -5.62 -19.32
CA ALA A 155 -5.93 -5.82 -19.22
C ALA A 155 -6.70 -4.83 -20.13
N TYR A 156 -6.31 -3.56 -20.10
CA TYR A 156 -6.88 -2.52 -20.97
C TYR A 156 -6.60 -2.77 -22.46
N LEU A 157 -5.35 -3.06 -22.83
CA LEU A 157 -4.97 -3.34 -24.22
C LEU A 157 -5.64 -4.61 -24.77
N GLY A 158 -5.83 -5.62 -23.93
CA GLY A 158 -6.59 -6.82 -24.25
C GLY A 158 -8.07 -6.51 -24.47
N GLU A 159 -8.66 -5.67 -23.63
CA GLU A 159 -10.05 -5.23 -23.77
C GLU A 159 -10.26 -4.41 -25.07
N LEU A 160 -9.30 -3.56 -25.46
CA LEU A 160 -9.33 -2.82 -26.73
C LEU A 160 -9.33 -3.72 -27.98
N ARG A 161 -8.95 -5.01 -27.86
CA ARG A 161 -9.05 -5.98 -28.97
C ARG A 161 -10.49 -6.50 -29.18
N THR A 162 -11.40 -6.19 -28.25
CA THR A 162 -12.82 -6.54 -28.33
C THR A 162 -13.64 -5.42 -28.99
N SER A 163 -14.95 -5.62 -29.12
CA SER A 163 -15.88 -4.56 -29.54
C SER A 163 -16.23 -3.56 -28.42
N SER A 164 -15.79 -3.81 -27.19
CA SER A 164 -16.01 -2.94 -26.03
C SER A 164 -15.15 -1.67 -26.13
N ARG A 165 -15.72 -0.53 -25.74
CA ARG A 165 -15.01 0.75 -25.60
C ARG A 165 -15.11 1.27 -24.17
N CYS A 166 -14.81 0.42 -23.19
CA CYS A 166 -14.75 0.87 -21.80
C CYS A 166 -13.58 1.83 -21.58
N GLY A 167 -13.77 2.73 -20.61
CA GLY A 167 -12.75 3.66 -20.18
C GLY A 167 -11.62 2.98 -19.39
N ARG A 168 -10.52 3.71 -19.16
CA ARG A 168 -9.32 3.20 -18.46
C ARG A 168 -9.49 3.14 -16.94
N LEU A 169 -10.54 3.80 -16.43
CA LEU A 169 -10.82 3.87 -15.00
C LEU A 169 -11.19 2.49 -14.41
N ASP A 170 -11.79 1.62 -15.23
CA ASP A 170 -12.33 0.35 -14.76
C ASP A 170 -11.25 -0.67 -14.42
N GLN A 171 -10.07 -0.59 -15.03
CA GLN A 171 -8.95 -1.49 -14.76
C GLN A 171 -8.25 -1.15 -13.42
N ALA A 172 -8.67 -0.10 -12.70
CA ALA A 172 -8.21 0.23 -11.36
C ALA A 172 -8.38 -0.91 -10.34
N CYS A 173 -9.26 -1.88 -10.61
CA CYS A 173 -9.37 -3.12 -9.83
C CYS A 173 -8.03 -3.88 -9.69
N ALA A 174 -7.06 -3.65 -10.56
CA ALA A 174 -5.71 -4.20 -10.45
C ALA A 174 -5.02 -3.83 -9.11
N PHE A 175 -5.31 -2.67 -8.54
CA PHE A 175 -4.61 -2.14 -7.35
C PHE A 175 -5.16 -2.63 -6.01
N GLY A 176 -6.13 -3.52 -6.01
CA GLY A 176 -6.71 -4.04 -4.76
C GLY A 176 -7.59 -3.02 -4.04
N VAL A 177 -7.99 -3.35 -2.81
CA VAL A 177 -8.84 -2.50 -1.95
C VAL A 177 -8.01 -1.40 -1.30
N LYS A 178 -7.55 -0.45 -2.12
CA LYS A 178 -6.78 0.72 -1.70
C LYS A 178 -7.19 1.91 -2.56
N PRO A 179 -7.38 3.12 -1.99
CA PRO A 179 -7.66 4.30 -2.78
C PRO A 179 -6.42 4.69 -3.58
N ASN A 180 -6.62 4.97 -4.86
CA ASN A 180 -5.60 5.43 -5.79
C ASN A 180 -6.12 6.65 -6.54
N LEU A 181 -5.29 7.67 -6.65
CA LEU A 181 -5.45 8.76 -7.61
C LEU A 181 -5.00 8.25 -8.98
N MET A 182 -5.89 8.30 -9.96
CA MET A 182 -5.56 8.10 -11.36
C MET A 182 -5.65 9.43 -12.12
N THR A 183 -4.57 9.78 -12.80
CA THR A 183 -4.49 10.95 -13.68
C THR A 183 -4.47 10.51 -15.14
N PHE A 184 -5.27 11.15 -15.98
CA PHE A 184 -5.43 10.83 -17.40
C PHE A 184 -5.00 12.04 -18.25
N ASP A 185 -3.80 12.00 -18.83
CA ASP A 185 -3.28 13.03 -19.73
C ASP A 185 -3.19 12.46 -21.16
N GLY A 186 -4.28 12.57 -21.91
CA GLY A 186 -4.38 11.96 -23.22
C GLY A 186 -4.32 10.43 -23.17
N ASP A 187 -3.26 9.85 -23.75
CA ASP A 187 -3.00 8.41 -23.72
C ASP A 187 -2.10 7.97 -22.54
N GLU A 188 -1.60 8.92 -21.74
CA GLU A 188 -0.81 8.62 -20.54
C GLU A 188 -1.72 8.48 -19.32
N VAL A 189 -1.41 7.50 -18.48
CA VAL A 189 -2.10 7.27 -17.21
C VAL A 189 -1.08 7.09 -16.11
N GLU A 190 -1.19 7.93 -15.09
CA GLU A 190 -0.43 7.83 -13.86
C GLU A 190 -1.33 7.34 -12.74
N VAL A 191 -0.80 6.49 -11.86
CA VAL A 191 -1.52 5.98 -10.69
C VAL A 191 -0.68 6.23 -9.47
N LYS A 192 -1.24 6.97 -8.51
CA LYS A 192 -0.64 7.25 -7.22
C LYS A 192 -1.53 6.72 -6.11
N THR A 193 -1.00 5.81 -5.32
CA THR A 193 -1.69 5.29 -4.16
C THR A 193 -1.88 6.35 -3.08
N LEU A 194 -3.09 6.40 -2.50
CA LEU A 194 -3.45 7.33 -1.44
C LEU A 194 -3.48 6.63 -0.08
N ASN A 195 -3.16 7.40 0.95
CA ASN A 195 -3.25 6.97 2.33
C ASN A 195 -4.50 7.54 2.98
N VAL A 196 -5.14 6.74 3.82
CA VAL A 196 -6.24 7.20 4.69
C VAL A 196 -5.76 7.14 6.13
N LYS A 197 -5.92 8.25 6.86
CA LYS A 197 -5.43 8.35 8.24
C LYS A 197 -6.31 7.62 9.26
N LYS A 198 -7.60 7.49 8.95
CA LYS A 198 -8.59 6.77 9.78
C LYS A 198 -9.36 5.79 8.90
N HIS A 199 -10.02 4.82 9.53
CA HIS A 199 -11.00 4.00 8.83
C HIS A 199 -12.08 4.89 8.22
N LEU A 200 -12.38 4.68 6.94
CA LEU A 200 -13.51 5.28 6.24
C LEU A 200 -14.49 4.17 5.88
N TYR A 201 -15.73 4.30 6.36
CA TYR A 201 -16.77 3.29 6.23
C TYR A 201 -17.71 3.65 5.09
N TRP A 202 -17.43 3.13 3.90
CA TRP A 202 -18.27 3.32 2.73
C TRP A 202 -19.40 2.29 2.70
N VAL A 203 -20.54 2.72 2.17
CA VAL A 203 -21.62 1.85 1.70
C VAL A 203 -21.87 2.18 0.25
N PHE A 204 -21.96 1.18 -0.61
CA PHE A 204 -22.44 1.38 -1.98
C PHE A 204 -23.56 0.39 -2.27
N ALA A 205 -24.49 0.79 -3.13
CA ALA A 205 -25.65 -0.02 -3.45
C ALA A 205 -26.07 0.08 -4.92
N ASP A 206 -26.57 -1.03 -5.43
CA ASP A 206 -27.34 -1.07 -6.67
C ASP A 206 -28.78 -0.66 -6.35
N LEU A 207 -29.24 0.43 -6.99
CA LEU A 207 -30.59 0.96 -6.81
C LEU A 207 -31.66 0.07 -7.45
N CYS A 208 -31.24 -0.95 -8.22
CA CYS A 208 -32.08 -1.91 -8.92
C CYS A 208 -33.07 -1.23 -9.89
N ALA A 209 -32.65 -0.13 -10.51
CA ALA A 209 -33.38 0.58 -11.55
C ALA A 209 -32.59 0.57 -12.88
N GLU A 210 -33.31 0.78 -13.97
CA GLU A 210 -32.74 0.72 -15.32
C GLU A 210 -32.14 2.07 -15.73
N LYS A 211 -31.03 2.02 -16.46
CA LYS A 211 -30.44 3.18 -17.15
C LYS A 211 -29.74 2.77 -18.43
N ASN A 212 -29.67 3.66 -19.40
CA ASN A 212 -28.94 3.45 -20.64
C ASN A 212 -27.53 4.09 -20.60
N THR A 213 -26.56 3.34 -20.07
CA THR A 213 -25.17 3.80 -19.97
C THR A 213 -24.56 4.19 -21.33
N ILE A 214 -24.90 3.48 -22.42
CA ILE A 214 -24.39 3.78 -23.76
C ILE A 214 -24.88 5.15 -24.22
N LYS A 215 -26.17 5.44 -24.00
CA LYS A 215 -26.76 6.73 -24.32
C LYS A 215 -26.15 7.85 -23.49
N ILE A 216 -26.00 7.66 -22.17
CA ILE A 216 -25.36 8.63 -21.27
C ILE A 216 -23.98 8.99 -21.83
N LEU A 217 -23.11 8.00 -22.04
CA LEU A 217 -21.75 8.24 -22.52
C LEU A 217 -21.75 8.93 -23.89
N ARG A 218 -22.60 8.50 -24.82
CA ARG A 218 -22.72 9.12 -26.14
C ARG A 218 -23.11 10.60 -26.05
N ASP A 219 -24.08 10.92 -25.19
CA ASP A 219 -24.61 12.28 -25.09
C ASP A 219 -23.61 13.21 -24.36
N LEU A 220 -22.90 12.72 -23.33
CA LEU A 220 -21.80 13.44 -22.65
C LEU A 220 -20.59 13.68 -23.57
N ASN A 221 -20.20 12.68 -24.37
CA ASN A 221 -19.04 12.83 -25.27
C ASN A 221 -19.26 13.87 -26.39
N ARG A 222 -20.49 14.36 -26.61
CA ARG A 222 -20.77 15.40 -27.62
C ARG A 222 -20.11 16.73 -27.30
N GLY A 223 -19.95 17.05 -26.02
CA GLY A 223 -19.32 18.29 -25.59
C GLY A 223 -17.81 18.32 -25.82
N PHE A 224 -17.19 17.25 -26.32
CA PHE A 224 -15.74 17.10 -26.49
C PHE A 224 -15.35 16.77 -27.93
N PRO A 225 -14.14 17.17 -28.40
CA PRO A 225 -13.12 17.95 -27.68
C PRO A 225 -13.37 19.46 -27.65
N PHE A 226 -14.30 19.98 -28.46
CA PHE A 226 -14.59 21.41 -28.56
C PHE A 226 -16.06 21.67 -28.22
N ALA A 227 -16.31 22.45 -27.18
CA ALA A 227 -17.64 22.88 -26.82
C ALA A 227 -18.20 23.85 -27.86
N SER A 228 -19.47 23.68 -28.20
CA SER A 228 -20.21 24.48 -29.20
C SER A 228 -21.25 25.40 -28.57
N ASN A 229 -21.53 25.24 -27.27
CA ASN A 229 -22.52 26.00 -26.53
C ASN A 229 -22.21 26.05 -25.02
N GLU A 230 -22.89 26.92 -24.28
CA GLU A 230 -22.71 27.12 -22.84
C GLU A 230 -22.99 25.86 -21.98
N MET A 231 -23.77 24.90 -22.48
CA MET A 231 -24.03 23.65 -21.76
C MET A 231 -22.79 22.75 -21.81
N GLU A 232 -22.22 22.58 -23.00
CA GLU A 232 -20.99 21.81 -23.22
C GLU A 232 -19.78 22.46 -22.53
N GLU A 233 -19.67 23.79 -22.52
CA GLU A 233 -18.62 24.49 -21.76
C GLU A 233 -18.71 24.22 -20.25
N ARG A 234 -19.94 24.19 -19.70
CA ARG A 234 -20.18 23.86 -18.29
C ARG A 234 -19.83 22.41 -17.98
N GLU A 235 -20.16 21.48 -18.87
CA GLU A 235 -19.76 20.08 -18.74
C GLU A 235 -18.23 19.93 -18.73
N GLN A 236 -17.53 20.52 -19.72
CA GLN A 236 -16.07 20.48 -19.80
C GLN A 236 -15.41 21.06 -18.54
N LYS A 237 -15.93 22.18 -18.04
CA LYS A 237 -15.42 22.81 -16.81
C LYS A 237 -15.66 21.93 -15.58
N ALA A 238 -16.83 21.31 -15.47
CA ALA A 238 -17.19 20.44 -14.36
C ALA A 238 -16.33 19.17 -14.32
N LEU A 239 -16.11 18.52 -15.46
CA LEU A 239 -15.27 17.31 -15.57
C LEU A 239 -13.75 17.63 -15.57
N GLY A 240 -13.38 18.89 -15.80
CA GLY A 240 -12.01 19.37 -15.79
C GLY A 240 -11.63 20.07 -14.49
N VAL A 241 -11.54 21.40 -14.56
CA VAL A 241 -10.95 22.24 -13.49
C VAL A 241 -11.71 22.14 -12.17
N ASP A 242 -13.04 22.06 -12.20
CA ASP A 242 -13.82 21.96 -10.96
C ASP A 242 -13.71 20.57 -10.33
N ASN A 243 -13.60 19.50 -11.14
CA ASN A 243 -13.28 18.18 -10.64
C ASN A 243 -11.88 18.11 -10.00
N GLN A 244 -10.85 18.73 -10.59
CA GLN A 244 -9.50 18.74 -9.99
C GLN A 244 -9.51 19.31 -8.56
N LYS A 245 -10.29 20.38 -8.33
CA LYS A 245 -10.47 20.94 -6.97
C LYS A 245 -11.14 19.95 -6.00
N ILE A 246 -12.12 19.19 -6.47
CA ILE A 246 -12.78 18.14 -5.68
C ILE A 246 -11.76 17.04 -5.32
N ILE A 247 -10.96 16.60 -6.29
CA ILE A 247 -9.93 15.58 -6.09
C ILE A 247 -8.89 16.04 -5.05
N ASP A 248 -8.39 17.27 -5.17
CA ASP A 248 -7.41 17.83 -4.24
C ASP A 248 -7.96 17.90 -2.81
N LEU A 249 -9.22 18.34 -2.65
CA LEU A 249 -9.89 18.37 -1.35
C LEU A 249 -10.12 16.97 -0.79
N ALA A 250 -10.53 16.01 -1.63
CA ALA A 250 -10.74 14.63 -1.20
C ALA A 250 -9.45 13.98 -0.71
N ILE A 251 -8.33 14.16 -1.43
CA ILE A 251 -7.00 13.70 -1.00
C ILE A 251 -6.63 14.31 0.35
N LYS A 252 -6.81 15.63 0.49
CA LYS A 252 -6.54 16.34 1.74
C LYS A 252 -7.34 15.75 2.91
N TYR A 253 -8.66 15.61 2.75
CA TYR A 253 -9.52 15.12 3.83
C TYR A 253 -9.26 13.65 4.18
N MET A 254 -8.93 12.81 3.20
CA MET A 254 -8.51 11.41 3.44
C MET A 254 -7.19 11.35 4.26
N ALA A 255 -6.21 12.20 3.91
CA ALA A 255 -4.93 12.27 4.60
C ALA A 255 -5.05 12.89 6.02
N GLU A 256 -5.97 13.83 6.22
CA GLU A 256 -6.23 14.45 7.52
C GLU A 256 -7.14 13.59 8.42
N GLY A 257 -7.85 12.61 7.83
CA GLY A 257 -8.83 11.77 8.52
C GLY A 257 -10.11 12.52 8.87
N ASP A 258 -10.50 13.49 8.04
CA ASP A 258 -11.71 14.30 8.16
C ASP A 258 -12.86 13.69 7.32
N ALA A 259 -13.46 12.64 7.88
CA ALA A 259 -14.56 11.94 7.22
C ALA A 259 -15.82 12.82 7.04
N GLU A 260 -16.04 13.80 7.92
CA GLU A 260 -17.20 14.69 7.82
C GLU A 260 -17.05 15.65 6.64
N ALA A 261 -15.89 16.30 6.51
CA ALA A 261 -15.61 17.16 5.37
C ALA A 261 -15.61 16.37 4.05
N LEU A 262 -15.07 15.14 4.05
CA LEU A 262 -15.11 14.26 2.90
C LEU A 262 -16.54 13.88 2.49
N GLY A 263 -17.42 13.60 3.45
CA GLY A 263 -18.83 13.32 3.19
C GLY A 263 -19.58 14.54 2.63
N LYS A 264 -19.34 15.73 3.19
CA LYS A 264 -19.88 17.00 2.64
C LYS A 264 -19.38 17.25 1.21
N LEU A 265 -18.13 16.90 0.92
CA LEU A 265 -17.56 16.99 -0.42
C LEU A 265 -18.28 16.06 -1.42
N MET A 266 -18.72 14.86 -1.00
CA MET A 266 -19.54 13.98 -1.86
C MET A 266 -20.85 14.66 -2.28
N ILE A 267 -21.52 15.35 -1.34
CA ILE A 267 -22.75 16.12 -1.62
C ILE A 267 -22.46 17.25 -2.62
N GLY A 268 -21.35 17.96 -2.42
CA GLY A 268 -20.91 19.01 -3.33
C GLY A 268 -20.61 18.48 -4.74
N ALA A 269 -19.96 17.33 -4.84
CA ALA A 269 -19.67 16.67 -6.11
C ALA A 269 -20.97 16.23 -6.83
N GLN A 270 -21.94 15.68 -6.10
CA GLN A 270 -23.23 15.33 -6.69
C GLN A 270 -23.97 16.58 -7.18
N THR A 271 -24.02 17.64 -6.36
CA THR A 271 -24.67 18.90 -6.74
C THR A 271 -24.06 19.52 -8.00
N LEU A 272 -22.72 19.49 -8.11
CA LEU A 272 -22.03 19.95 -9.32
C LEU A 272 -22.42 19.10 -10.54
N PHE A 273 -22.45 17.77 -10.37
CA PHE A 273 -22.86 16.86 -11.44
C PHE A 273 -24.29 17.15 -11.92
N ASP A 274 -25.25 17.28 -11.00
CA ASP A 274 -26.66 17.52 -11.33
C ASP A 274 -26.88 18.86 -12.05
N GLN A 275 -26.08 19.88 -11.70
CA GLN A 275 -26.23 21.23 -12.29
C GLN A 275 -25.49 21.39 -13.61
N ALA A 276 -24.32 20.78 -13.76
CA ALA A 276 -23.40 21.06 -14.87
C ALA A 276 -23.28 19.91 -15.88
N VAL A 277 -23.54 18.67 -15.48
CA VAL A 277 -23.33 17.47 -16.32
C VAL A 277 -24.65 16.78 -16.67
N ALA A 278 -25.54 16.57 -15.69
CA ALA A 278 -26.83 15.91 -15.91
C ALA A 278 -27.70 16.52 -17.03
N PRO A 279 -27.71 17.86 -17.27
CA PRO A 279 -28.47 18.47 -18.36
C PRO A 279 -28.09 17.99 -19.77
N MET A 280 -26.91 17.40 -19.96
CA MET A 280 -26.48 16.84 -21.25
C MET A 280 -27.24 15.57 -21.64
N CYS A 281 -27.81 14.84 -20.67
CA CYS A 281 -28.61 13.64 -20.91
C CYS A 281 -29.80 13.57 -19.93
N PRO A 282 -30.77 14.50 -20.02
CA PRO A 282 -31.81 14.66 -19.00
C PRO A 282 -32.71 13.42 -18.86
N GLU A 283 -32.90 12.68 -19.95
CA GLU A 283 -33.70 11.44 -20.00
C GLU A 283 -33.17 10.36 -19.05
N GLU A 284 -31.86 10.34 -18.79
CA GLU A 284 -31.20 9.29 -17.97
C GLU A 284 -30.63 9.85 -16.66
N LEU A 285 -30.19 11.12 -16.65
CA LEU A 285 -29.45 11.73 -15.54
C LEU A 285 -30.31 12.60 -14.62
N THR A 286 -31.62 12.73 -14.86
CA THR A 286 -32.54 13.33 -13.86
C THR A 286 -32.64 12.44 -12.61
N SER A 287 -32.57 11.13 -12.80
CA SER A 287 -32.34 10.12 -11.73
C SER A 287 -33.20 10.29 -10.48
N PRO A 288 -34.55 10.23 -10.58
CA PRO A 288 -35.44 10.46 -9.44
C PRO A 288 -35.20 9.49 -8.29
N LYS A 289 -34.91 8.21 -8.57
CA LYS A 289 -34.66 7.19 -7.53
C LYS A 289 -33.38 7.51 -6.77
N LEU A 290 -32.30 7.89 -7.47
CA LEU A 290 -31.04 8.30 -6.86
C LEU A 290 -31.26 9.46 -5.89
N HIS A 291 -31.97 10.51 -6.33
CA HIS A 291 -32.23 11.70 -5.52
C HIS A 291 -33.16 11.42 -4.34
N GLU A 292 -34.16 10.54 -4.50
CA GLU A 292 -35.01 10.07 -3.41
C GLU A 292 -34.17 9.43 -2.29
N VAL A 293 -33.26 8.50 -2.65
CA VAL A 293 -32.43 7.79 -1.68
C VAL A 293 -31.36 8.71 -1.06
N LEU A 294 -30.76 9.63 -1.83
CA LEU A 294 -29.85 10.64 -1.29
C LEU A 294 -30.55 11.61 -0.33
N ALA A 295 -31.84 11.89 -0.56
CA ALA A 295 -32.62 12.81 0.25
C ALA A 295 -33.15 12.19 1.56
N ASP A 296 -33.16 10.86 1.67
CA ASP A 296 -33.78 10.10 2.76
C ASP A 296 -33.26 10.56 4.16
N PRO A 297 -34.17 11.01 5.06
CA PRO A 297 -33.80 11.50 6.38
C PRO A 297 -33.25 10.42 7.32
N ILE A 298 -33.61 9.15 7.12
CA ILE A 298 -33.10 8.02 7.91
C ILE A 298 -31.63 7.78 7.56
N ILE A 299 -31.30 7.72 6.27
CA ILE A 299 -29.91 7.52 5.81
C ILE A 299 -29.02 8.68 6.28
N LYS A 300 -29.49 9.93 6.18
CA LYS A 300 -28.75 11.13 6.63
C LYS A 300 -28.41 11.12 8.12
N GLN A 301 -29.11 10.37 8.95
CA GLN A 301 -28.76 10.22 10.38
C GLN A 301 -27.46 9.42 10.56
N TRP A 302 -27.15 8.51 9.64
CA TRP A 302 -26.03 7.56 9.76
C TRP A 302 -24.88 7.87 8.82
N THR A 303 -25.04 8.81 7.89
CA THR A 303 -24.03 9.18 6.89
C THR A 303 -23.58 10.63 7.03
N TYR A 304 -22.37 10.93 6.54
CA TYR A 304 -21.88 12.30 6.36
C TYR A 304 -22.27 12.88 4.99
N GLY A 305 -22.48 12.02 4.00
CA GLY A 305 -22.90 12.40 2.65
C GLY A 305 -22.93 11.21 1.69
N GLY A 306 -23.41 11.47 0.47
CA GLY A 306 -23.56 10.46 -0.58
C GLY A 306 -23.56 11.09 -1.97
N LYS A 307 -23.36 10.24 -2.99
CA LYS A 307 -23.40 10.59 -4.41
C LYS A 307 -23.69 9.34 -5.25
N GLY A 308 -24.05 9.51 -6.52
CA GLY A 308 -24.11 8.40 -7.47
C GLY A 308 -22.72 7.93 -7.92
N VAL A 309 -22.70 6.81 -8.64
CA VAL A 309 -21.50 6.06 -9.00
C VAL A 309 -21.47 5.74 -10.50
N GLY A 310 -20.27 5.68 -11.08
CA GLY A 310 -20.05 5.21 -12.45
C GLY A 310 -20.62 6.20 -13.46
N SER A 311 -21.49 5.74 -14.35
CA SER A 311 -22.18 6.63 -15.30
C SER A 311 -23.31 7.47 -14.70
N GLN A 312 -23.44 7.53 -13.36
CA GLN A 312 -24.52 8.20 -12.64
C GLN A 312 -25.89 7.60 -13.02
N GLY A 313 -27.00 8.35 -13.06
CA GLY A 313 -28.31 7.74 -13.31
C GLY A 313 -28.89 7.04 -12.07
N ASP A 314 -30.05 6.39 -12.25
CA ASP A 314 -30.66 5.53 -11.22
C ASP A 314 -29.97 4.15 -11.10
N GLY A 315 -28.68 4.05 -11.45
CA GLY A 315 -27.95 2.78 -11.42
C GLY A 315 -27.41 2.43 -10.03
N SER A 316 -26.52 3.26 -9.50
CA SER A 316 -25.80 2.93 -8.27
C SER A 316 -25.47 4.17 -7.46
N ILE A 317 -25.43 3.98 -6.14
CA ILE A 317 -25.24 5.03 -5.14
C ILE A 317 -24.12 4.64 -4.17
N GLN A 318 -23.48 5.64 -3.57
CA GLN A 318 -22.52 5.46 -2.49
C GLN A 318 -22.72 6.48 -1.37
N PHE A 319 -22.39 6.07 -0.15
CA PHE A 319 -22.46 6.86 1.07
C PHE A 319 -21.19 6.68 1.91
N LEU A 320 -20.80 7.73 2.62
CA LEU A 320 -19.82 7.66 3.69
C LEU A 320 -20.54 7.63 5.04
N ALA A 321 -20.52 6.47 5.70
CA ALA A 321 -21.10 6.27 7.02
C ALA A 321 -20.23 6.87 8.13
N LYS A 322 -20.87 7.22 9.25
CA LYS A 322 -20.20 7.89 10.38
C LYS A 322 -19.20 6.99 11.12
N ASP A 323 -19.51 5.71 11.20
CA ASP A 323 -18.73 4.66 11.85
C ASP A 323 -19.18 3.28 11.34
N LYS A 324 -18.58 2.21 11.87
CA LYS A 324 -18.89 0.82 11.50
C LYS A 324 -20.33 0.41 11.82
N GLU A 325 -20.92 0.91 12.91
CA GLU A 325 -22.28 0.56 13.30
C GLU A 325 -23.29 1.24 12.36
N CYS A 326 -23.06 2.51 12.06
CA CYS A 326 -23.81 3.28 11.07
C CYS A 326 -23.72 2.66 9.67
N GLN A 327 -22.55 2.15 9.27
CA GLN A 327 -22.37 1.43 8.01
C GLN A 327 -23.34 0.25 7.90
N GLN A 328 -23.41 -0.58 8.95
CA GLN A 328 -24.31 -1.73 8.97
C GLN A 328 -25.78 -1.29 8.93
N LYS A 329 -26.16 -0.25 9.70
CA LYS A 329 -27.54 0.28 9.68
C LYS A 329 -27.98 0.76 8.30
N VAL A 330 -27.10 1.45 7.57
CA VAL A 330 -27.37 1.91 6.20
C VAL A 330 -27.54 0.71 5.27
N ILE A 331 -26.67 -0.31 5.36
CA ILE A 331 -26.78 -1.53 4.53
C ILE A 331 -28.11 -2.24 4.78
N ASP A 332 -28.45 -2.49 6.03
CA ASP A 332 -29.67 -3.21 6.40
C ASP A 332 -30.91 -2.44 5.94
N TYR A 333 -30.92 -1.12 6.09
CA TYR A 333 -32.01 -0.25 5.65
C TYR A 333 -32.15 -0.26 4.13
N LEU A 334 -31.08 -0.06 3.37
CA LEU A 334 -31.12 -0.08 1.91
C LEU A 334 -31.61 -1.44 1.38
N ASN A 335 -31.14 -2.55 1.97
CA ASN A 335 -31.60 -3.89 1.61
C ASN A 335 -33.09 -4.08 1.92
N SER A 336 -33.59 -3.53 3.03
CA SER A 336 -35.03 -3.57 3.36
C SER A 336 -35.92 -2.82 2.36
N GLN A 337 -35.35 -1.83 1.66
CA GLN A 337 -36.02 -1.06 0.60
C GLN A 337 -35.88 -1.72 -0.79
N GLY A 338 -35.38 -2.97 -0.86
CA GLY A 338 -35.25 -3.73 -2.10
C GLY A 338 -34.02 -3.38 -2.95
N MET A 339 -33.08 -2.60 -2.42
CA MET A 339 -31.78 -2.34 -3.05
C MET A 339 -30.77 -3.42 -2.68
N LYS A 340 -29.59 -3.44 -3.31
CA LYS A 340 -28.50 -4.35 -2.97
C LYS A 340 -27.29 -3.57 -2.47
N ALA A 341 -27.14 -3.48 -1.15
CA ALA A 341 -26.09 -2.72 -0.49
C ALA A 341 -24.92 -3.59 -0.01
N TYR A 342 -23.72 -3.04 -0.11
CA TYR A 342 -22.45 -3.70 0.23
C TYR A 342 -21.56 -2.78 1.07
N PRO A 343 -20.81 -3.34 2.03
CA PRO A 343 -19.81 -2.60 2.76
C PRO A 343 -18.53 -2.42 1.94
N LEU A 344 -17.83 -1.32 2.19
CA LEU A 344 -16.44 -1.11 1.83
C LEU A 344 -15.76 -0.37 2.97
N THR A 345 -14.72 -0.94 3.57
CA THR A 345 -13.94 -0.24 4.60
C THR A 345 -12.56 0.10 4.07
N LEU A 346 -12.30 1.38 3.82
CA LEU A 346 -10.94 1.84 3.55
C LEU A 346 -10.20 1.92 4.89
N ARG A 347 -9.20 1.08 5.05
CA ARG A 347 -8.40 1.01 6.29
C ARG A 347 -7.16 1.87 6.13
N PRO A 348 -6.64 2.46 7.23
CA PRO A 348 -5.27 2.92 7.24
C PRO A 348 -4.39 1.72 6.90
N VAL A 349 -3.85 1.67 5.69
CA VAL A 349 -2.90 0.63 5.31
C VAL A 349 -1.56 1.32 5.23
N HIS A 350 -0.78 1.17 6.31
CA HIS A 350 0.63 1.39 6.15
C HIS A 350 1.18 0.31 5.23
N ALA A 351 1.91 0.70 4.18
CA ALA A 351 2.52 -0.27 3.28
C ALA A 351 3.49 -1.21 4.03
N VAL A 352 4.02 -0.72 5.16
CA VAL A 352 4.89 -1.47 6.08
C VAL A 352 4.12 -1.75 7.37
N ARG A 353 3.73 -3.01 7.57
CA ARG A 353 2.96 -3.46 8.74
C ARG A 353 3.72 -4.46 9.63
N LYS A 354 4.88 -4.91 9.17
CA LYS A 354 5.75 -5.88 9.84
C LYS A 354 7.06 -5.23 10.24
N ALA A 355 7.57 -5.57 11.42
CA ALA A 355 8.87 -5.12 11.87
C ALA A 355 9.77 -6.27 12.31
N VAL A 356 11.08 -6.09 12.16
CA VAL A 356 12.11 -7.04 12.61
C VAL A 356 13.06 -6.30 13.56
N ILE A 357 13.39 -6.92 14.69
CA ILE A 357 14.38 -6.42 15.65
C ILE A 357 15.39 -7.53 15.98
N PRO A 358 16.62 -7.46 15.47
CA PRO A 358 17.67 -8.39 15.88
C PRO A 358 18.25 -8.03 17.26
N VAL A 359 18.21 -8.99 18.18
CA VAL A 359 18.63 -8.84 19.60
C VAL A 359 19.59 -9.97 20.07
N ALA A 360 20.16 -10.73 19.14
CA ALA A 360 21.09 -11.84 19.41
C ALA A 360 22.53 -11.43 19.78
N GLY A 361 22.82 -10.11 19.81
CA GLY A 361 24.17 -9.58 20.03
C GLY A 361 24.62 -9.65 21.50
N PHE A 362 25.85 -10.14 21.74
CA PHE A 362 26.41 -10.30 23.10
C PHE A 362 26.75 -8.97 23.82
N GLY A 363 26.96 -7.88 23.08
CA GLY A 363 27.21 -6.56 23.68
C GLY A 363 28.56 -6.47 24.40
N THR A 364 29.65 -6.86 23.74
CA THR A 364 31.01 -6.85 24.31
C THR A 364 31.49 -5.48 24.77
N ARG A 365 31.04 -4.40 24.10
CA ARG A 365 31.39 -3.00 24.42
C ARG A 365 30.95 -2.55 25.82
N LEU A 366 29.99 -3.24 26.43
CA LEU A 366 29.42 -2.91 27.74
C LEU A 366 29.63 -4.04 28.77
N TYR A 367 30.55 -4.96 28.47
CA TYR A 367 30.95 -5.99 29.42
C TYR A 367 31.64 -5.34 30.65
N PRO A 368 31.39 -5.80 31.90
CA PRO A 368 30.69 -7.02 32.31
C PRO A 368 29.17 -6.89 32.51
N ALA A 369 28.56 -5.72 32.35
CA ALA A 369 27.13 -5.53 32.61
C ALA A 369 26.26 -6.45 31.73
N THR A 370 26.65 -6.64 30.47
CA THR A 370 25.95 -7.50 29.50
C THR A 370 26.00 -9.00 29.82
N ARG A 371 26.85 -9.42 30.77
CA ARG A 371 26.82 -10.78 31.31
C ARG A 371 25.62 -11.01 32.24
N ALA A 372 25.17 -9.96 32.92
CA ALA A 372 24.07 -10.03 33.89
C ALA A 372 22.70 -9.70 33.26
N MET A 373 22.66 -8.75 32.32
CA MET A 373 21.43 -8.29 31.69
C MET A 373 21.68 -7.98 30.22
N LYS A 374 20.80 -8.42 29.32
CA LYS A 374 20.91 -8.08 27.89
C LYS A 374 20.76 -6.57 27.68
N LYS A 375 21.49 -6.01 26.72
CA LYS A 375 21.56 -4.56 26.46
C LYS A 375 20.19 -3.92 26.16
N ASP A 376 19.31 -4.67 25.51
CA ASP A 376 17.95 -4.27 25.17
C ASP A 376 17.00 -4.31 26.37
N PHE A 377 17.43 -4.84 27.52
CA PHE A 377 16.74 -4.73 28.80
C PHE A 377 17.27 -3.62 29.71
N PHE A 378 18.27 -2.85 29.28
CA PHE A 378 18.80 -1.76 30.10
C PHE A 378 17.72 -0.70 30.41
N PRO A 379 17.64 -0.25 31.68
CA PRO A 379 16.57 0.64 32.12
C PRO A 379 16.84 2.09 31.70
N ILE A 380 15.84 2.72 31.08
CA ILE A 380 15.90 4.11 30.60
C ILE A 380 14.72 4.89 31.19
N PRO A 381 14.98 6.00 31.91
CA PRO A 381 13.92 6.92 32.31
C PRO A 381 13.24 7.53 31.08
N ASP A 382 11.91 7.45 31.02
CA ASP A 382 11.10 8.04 29.96
C ASP A 382 10.34 9.28 30.48
N LYS A 383 9.84 10.11 29.56
CA LYS A 383 9.18 11.40 29.84
C LYS A 383 7.87 11.28 30.62
N ASP A 384 7.28 10.09 30.66
CA ASP A 384 6.09 9.76 31.44
C ASP A 384 6.41 9.40 32.90
N GLY A 385 7.69 9.49 33.29
CA GLY A 385 8.15 9.16 34.64
C GLY A 385 8.32 7.66 34.87
N ILE A 386 8.10 6.82 33.85
CA ILE A 386 8.30 5.37 33.93
C ILE A 386 9.71 5.03 33.46
N VAL A 387 10.40 4.17 34.20
CA VAL A 387 11.68 3.60 33.76
C VAL A 387 11.37 2.34 32.95
N LYS A 388 11.76 2.35 31.68
CA LYS A 388 11.41 1.29 30.71
C LYS A 388 12.67 0.60 30.19
N PRO A 389 12.65 -0.72 29.96
CA PRO A 389 13.73 -1.35 29.22
C PRO A 389 13.75 -0.85 27.77
N VAL A 390 14.94 -0.75 27.17
CA VAL A 390 15.15 -0.33 25.77
C VAL A 390 14.17 -1.01 24.81
N ILE A 391 13.99 -2.33 24.92
CA ILE A 391 13.12 -3.11 24.03
C ILE A 391 11.65 -2.69 24.15
N LEU A 392 11.15 -2.35 25.35
CA LEU A 392 9.77 -1.89 25.51
C LEU A 392 9.56 -0.54 24.82
N ILE A 393 10.55 0.37 24.89
CA ILE A 393 10.50 1.65 24.19
C ILE A 393 10.44 1.44 22.67
N LEU A 394 11.27 0.53 22.13
CA LEU A 394 11.25 0.18 20.71
C LEU A 394 9.90 -0.41 20.28
N LEU A 395 9.34 -1.33 21.07
CA LEU A 395 8.05 -1.95 20.75
C LEU A 395 6.89 -0.95 20.84
N GLU A 396 6.91 -0.05 21.81
CA GLU A 396 5.93 1.06 21.89
C GLU A 396 6.01 1.99 20.68
N GLU A 397 7.21 2.31 20.21
CA GLU A 397 7.45 3.10 19.00
C GLU A 397 6.83 2.41 17.76
N LEU A 398 7.04 1.10 17.62
CA LEU A 398 6.46 0.31 16.52
C LEU A 398 4.93 0.27 16.56
N VAL A 399 4.35 0.00 17.73
CA VAL A 399 2.88 -0.03 17.89
C VAL A 399 2.26 1.34 17.62
N LYS A 400 2.88 2.43 18.10
CA LYS A 400 2.44 3.81 17.79
C LYS A 400 2.58 4.16 16.31
N SER A 401 3.46 3.48 15.58
CA SER A 401 3.68 3.63 14.14
C SER A 401 2.77 2.73 13.29
N GLY A 402 1.84 2.00 13.90
CA GLY A 402 0.87 1.16 13.18
C GLY A 402 1.38 -0.23 12.80
N ILE A 403 2.50 -0.70 13.38
CA ILE A 403 3.01 -2.05 13.14
C ILE A 403 2.10 -3.11 13.78
N GLU A 404 1.74 -4.10 12.98
CA GLU A 404 0.80 -5.16 13.33
C GLU A 404 1.50 -6.35 13.95
N GLU A 405 2.62 -6.76 13.35
CA GLU A 405 3.41 -7.94 13.72
C GLU A 405 4.89 -7.58 13.88
N ILE A 406 5.53 -8.12 14.91
CA ILE A 406 6.92 -7.81 15.25
C ILE A 406 7.70 -9.11 15.44
N CYS A 407 8.81 -9.26 14.73
CA CYS A 407 9.70 -10.40 14.82
C CYS A 407 10.99 -10.05 15.57
N LEU A 408 11.28 -10.76 16.65
CA LEU A 408 12.53 -10.66 17.39
C LEU A 408 13.47 -11.78 16.91
N VAL A 409 14.67 -11.41 16.43
CA VAL A 409 15.72 -12.37 16.07
C VAL A 409 16.62 -12.61 17.28
N LEU A 410 16.52 -13.82 17.85
CA LEU A 410 17.25 -14.24 19.06
C LEU A 410 18.43 -15.16 18.70
N GLY A 411 19.37 -15.34 19.62
CA GLY A 411 20.47 -16.29 19.44
C GLY A 411 20.10 -17.73 19.80
N SER A 412 19.16 -17.93 20.72
CA SER A 412 18.70 -19.26 21.14
C SER A 412 17.29 -19.25 21.75
N GLU A 413 16.75 -20.44 22.02
CA GLU A 413 15.46 -20.59 22.72
C GLU A 413 15.55 -20.21 24.19
N GLU A 414 16.70 -20.40 24.85
CA GLU A 414 16.90 -19.99 26.25
C GLU A 414 16.81 -18.47 26.39
N GLU A 415 17.35 -17.71 25.43
CA GLU A 415 17.21 -16.25 25.44
C GLU A 415 15.75 -15.80 25.35
N ARG A 416 14.88 -16.59 24.70
CA ARG A 416 13.45 -16.28 24.56
C ARG A 416 12.73 -16.21 25.90
N LEU A 417 13.18 -16.99 26.89
CA LEU A 417 12.52 -17.05 28.21
C LEU A 417 12.37 -15.66 28.84
N GLN A 418 13.42 -14.84 28.76
CA GLN A 418 13.39 -13.48 29.31
C GLN A 418 12.31 -12.59 28.65
N TYR A 419 12.13 -12.70 27.34
CA TYR A 419 11.09 -11.95 26.61
C TYR A 419 9.69 -12.47 26.92
N ARG A 420 9.52 -13.80 27.04
CA ARG A 420 8.23 -14.39 27.46
C ARG A 420 7.84 -13.94 28.86
N ASP A 421 8.78 -13.97 29.79
CA ASP A 421 8.54 -13.56 31.17
C ASP A 421 8.11 -12.10 31.28
N PHE A 422 8.62 -11.23 30.41
CA PHE A 422 8.29 -9.80 30.43
C PHE A 422 7.03 -9.43 29.61
N PHE A 423 6.79 -10.08 28.45
CA PHE A 423 5.76 -9.66 27.51
C PHE A 423 4.55 -10.61 27.41
N GLU A 424 4.70 -11.87 27.83
CA GLU A 424 3.65 -12.89 27.68
C GLU A 424 3.07 -13.34 29.02
N ASN A 425 3.89 -13.34 30.08
CA ASN A 425 3.49 -13.77 31.41
C ASN A 425 2.99 -12.57 32.22
N PRO A 426 1.74 -12.57 32.69
CA PRO A 426 1.24 -11.49 33.53
C PRO A 426 1.95 -11.48 34.89
N LEU A 427 2.12 -10.27 35.46
CA LEU A 427 2.56 -10.14 36.85
C LEU A 427 1.67 -10.97 37.81
N PRO A 428 2.27 -11.64 38.82
CA PRO A 428 1.49 -12.31 39.86
C PRO A 428 0.53 -11.34 40.55
N GLU A 429 -0.65 -11.83 40.93
CA GLU A 429 -1.72 -10.97 41.49
C GLU A 429 -1.27 -10.18 42.72
N GLU A 430 -0.40 -10.77 43.56
CA GLU A 430 0.18 -10.11 44.72
C GLU A 430 1.06 -8.90 44.38
N HIS A 431 1.72 -8.92 43.21
CA HIS A 431 2.54 -7.83 42.70
C HIS A 431 1.67 -6.79 42.00
N LEU A 432 0.71 -7.25 41.19
CA LEU A 432 -0.24 -6.38 40.47
C LEU A 432 -1.05 -5.50 41.43
N ARG A 433 -1.50 -6.04 42.57
CA ARG A 433 -2.23 -5.28 43.61
C ARG A 433 -1.40 -4.18 44.30
N LYS A 434 -0.06 -4.23 44.20
CA LYS A 434 0.84 -3.18 44.72
C LYS A 434 0.98 -2.01 43.74
N LEU A 435 0.55 -2.17 42.49
CA LEU A 435 0.57 -1.14 41.48
C LEU A 435 -0.69 -0.25 41.60
N ASN A 436 -0.54 1.03 41.30
CA ASN A 436 -1.68 1.94 41.15
C ASN A 436 -2.48 1.57 39.88
N PRO A 437 -3.73 2.07 39.72
CA PRO A 437 -4.57 1.71 38.56
C PRO A 437 -3.93 2.03 37.20
N GLU A 438 -3.17 3.12 37.09
CA GLU A 438 -2.50 3.52 35.84
C GLU A 438 -1.42 2.51 35.42
N LEU A 439 -0.66 1.97 36.38
CA LEU A 439 0.36 0.96 36.16
C LEU A 439 -0.24 -0.43 35.93
N GLN A 440 -1.39 -0.75 36.53
CA GLN A 440 -2.13 -1.96 36.20
C GLN A 440 -2.61 -1.95 34.74
N GLU A 441 -3.07 -0.80 34.24
CA GLU A 441 -3.42 -0.66 32.83
C GLU A 441 -2.19 -0.64 31.93
N TYR A 442 -1.05 -0.14 32.42
CA TYR A 442 0.22 -0.24 31.69
C TYR A 442 0.69 -1.69 31.54
N GLU A 443 0.54 -2.52 32.56
CA GLU A 443 0.80 -3.96 32.49
C GLU A 443 -0.06 -4.62 31.39
N ASN A 444 -1.36 -4.31 31.32
CA ASN A 444 -2.23 -4.79 30.25
C ASN A 444 -1.72 -4.40 28.85
N ARG A 445 -1.17 -3.19 28.71
CA ARG A 445 -0.57 -2.72 27.45
C ARG A 445 0.70 -3.50 27.11
N ILE A 446 1.56 -3.82 28.08
CA ILE A 446 2.75 -4.66 27.86
C ILE A 446 2.35 -6.04 27.33
N LEU A 447 1.34 -6.68 27.94
CA LEU A 447 0.82 -7.98 27.49
C LEU A 447 0.17 -7.90 26.10
N ALA A 448 -0.50 -6.78 25.78
CA ALA A 448 -1.06 -6.56 24.46
C ALA A 448 0.02 -6.43 23.38
N ILE A 449 1.17 -5.81 23.70
CA ILE A 449 2.36 -5.81 22.83
C ILE A 449 2.86 -7.23 22.62
N GLY A 450 2.95 -8.03 23.68
CA GLY A 450 3.40 -9.43 23.62
C GLY A 450 2.65 -10.29 22.59
N LYS A 451 1.33 -10.07 22.42
CA LYS A 451 0.51 -10.78 21.42
C LYS A 451 0.95 -10.57 19.97
N LYS A 452 1.67 -9.46 19.70
CA LYS A 452 2.20 -9.10 18.38
C LYS A 452 3.59 -9.71 18.11
N LEU A 453 4.24 -10.26 19.14
CA LEU A 453 5.61 -10.78 19.03
C LEU A 453 5.63 -12.14 18.33
N ARG A 454 6.65 -12.32 17.51
CA ARG A 454 7.10 -13.57 16.88
C ARG A 454 8.60 -13.69 17.11
N TYR A 455 9.11 -14.91 17.14
CA TYR A 455 10.51 -15.18 17.45
C TYR A 455 11.12 -16.06 16.36
N VAL A 456 12.29 -15.66 15.89
CA VAL A 456 13.13 -16.46 15.00
C VAL A 456 14.53 -16.54 15.59
N TYR A 457 15.28 -17.58 15.24
CA TYR A 457 16.55 -17.88 15.91
C TYR A 457 17.71 -17.90 14.93
N GLN A 458 18.72 -17.07 15.21
CA GLN A 458 20.02 -17.12 14.56
C GLN A 458 20.93 -18.08 15.32
N LYS A 459 20.84 -19.38 15.00
CA LYS A 459 21.68 -20.41 15.64
C LYS A 459 23.18 -20.22 15.33
N GLU A 460 23.49 -19.79 14.11
CA GLU A 460 24.86 -19.53 13.66
C GLU A 460 25.10 -18.03 13.49
N LYS A 461 26.05 -17.48 14.27
CA LYS A 461 26.37 -16.04 14.28
C LYS A 461 27.24 -15.62 13.08
N ARG A 462 26.73 -15.81 11.87
CA ARG A 462 27.40 -15.49 10.58
C ARG A 462 27.28 -14.01 10.17
N GLY A 463 27.14 -13.09 11.12
CA GLY A 463 27.00 -11.64 10.84
C GLY A 463 25.57 -11.10 10.85
N PHE A 464 25.44 -9.77 10.68
CA PHE A 464 24.17 -9.05 10.82
C PHE A 464 23.18 -9.31 9.68
N GLY A 465 23.66 -9.40 8.44
CA GLY A 465 22.82 -9.76 7.29
C GLY A 465 22.23 -11.16 7.43
N HIS A 466 22.99 -12.12 7.98
CA HIS A 466 22.47 -13.46 8.30
C HIS A 466 21.35 -13.42 9.35
N ALA A 467 21.49 -12.56 10.37
CA ALA A 467 20.46 -12.39 11.40
C ALA A 467 19.16 -11.86 10.81
N VAL A 468 19.24 -10.84 9.95
CA VAL A 468 18.09 -10.29 9.24
C VAL A 468 17.45 -11.36 8.34
N TYR A 469 18.25 -12.15 7.63
CA TYR A 469 17.75 -13.20 6.75
C TYR A 469 16.94 -14.29 7.47
N GLN A 470 17.20 -14.56 8.76
CA GLN A 470 16.39 -15.51 9.54
C GLN A 470 14.91 -15.13 9.63
N ALA A 471 14.58 -13.86 9.36
CA ALA A 471 13.20 -13.36 9.33
C ALA A 471 12.54 -13.44 7.95
N VAL A 472 13.16 -14.08 6.93
CA VAL A 472 12.62 -14.11 5.56
C VAL A 472 11.21 -14.70 5.47
N ASP A 473 10.93 -15.79 6.18
CA ASP A 473 9.61 -16.41 6.20
C ASP A 473 8.58 -15.53 6.92
N PHE A 474 9.01 -14.79 7.95
CA PHE A 474 8.16 -13.82 8.63
C PHE A 474 7.84 -12.62 7.71
N ALA A 475 8.85 -12.11 7.00
CA ALA A 475 8.69 -11.04 6.04
C ALA A 475 7.72 -11.45 4.92
N ASN A 476 7.75 -12.72 4.48
CA ASN A 476 6.80 -13.30 3.53
C ASN A 476 6.62 -12.46 2.25
N ASN A 477 7.73 -11.99 1.68
CA ASN A 477 7.75 -11.16 0.48
C ASN A 477 6.97 -9.82 0.62
N GLU A 478 6.84 -9.30 1.85
CA GLU A 478 6.33 -7.96 2.16
C GLU A 478 7.49 -7.05 2.62
N PRO A 479 7.38 -5.71 2.45
CA PRO A 479 8.35 -4.81 3.03
C PRO A 479 8.29 -4.81 4.56
N VAL A 480 9.45 -4.77 5.20
CA VAL A 480 9.56 -4.82 6.67
C VAL A 480 10.37 -3.65 7.21
N LEU A 481 9.92 -3.11 8.34
CA LEU A 481 10.69 -2.13 9.10
C LEU A 481 11.71 -2.84 9.99
N LEU A 482 13.00 -2.67 9.70
CA LEU A 482 14.09 -3.17 10.54
C LEU A 482 14.51 -2.09 11.54
N LEU A 483 14.49 -2.42 12.84
CA LEU A 483 15.08 -1.61 13.91
C LEU A 483 16.28 -2.34 14.51
N LEU A 484 17.34 -1.60 14.81
CA LEU A 484 18.42 -2.12 15.65
C LEU A 484 17.95 -2.20 17.11
N GLY A 485 18.12 -3.36 17.75
CA GLY A 485 17.65 -3.61 19.11
C GLY A 485 18.36 -2.80 20.21
N ASP A 486 19.46 -2.12 19.87
CA ASP A 486 20.24 -1.24 20.74
C ASP A 486 20.26 0.21 20.28
N THR A 487 19.32 0.64 19.44
CA THR A 487 19.25 2.04 18.99
C THR A 487 17.91 2.64 19.38
N LEU A 488 17.92 3.56 20.35
CA LEU A 488 16.71 4.29 20.76
C LEU A 488 16.52 5.57 19.96
N TYR A 489 15.26 5.93 19.74
CA TYR A 489 14.85 7.14 19.03
C TYR A 489 13.97 8.01 19.90
N ARG A 490 14.21 9.32 19.85
CA ARG A 490 13.34 10.32 20.46
C ARG A 490 12.89 11.32 19.41
N SER A 491 11.61 11.31 19.08
CA SER A 491 11.01 12.28 18.16
C SER A 491 11.02 13.69 18.75
N GLU A 492 11.36 14.67 17.92
CA GLU A 492 11.28 16.10 18.25
C GLU A 492 9.91 16.72 17.90
N THR A 493 9.08 16.00 17.14
CA THR A 493 7.78 16.49 16.62
C THR A 493 6.57 15.85 17.29
N GLY A 494 6.79 14.86 18.16
CA GLY A 494 5.74 14.00 18.71
C GLY A 494 5.27 12.89 17.78
N LYS A 495 5.62 12.93 16.48
CA LYS A 495 5.39 11.83 15.54
C LYS A 495 6.50 10.77 15.68
N PRO A 496 6.20 9.47 15.89
CA PRO A 496 7.22 8.42 15.94
C PRO A 496 8.19 8.50 14.76
N CYS A 497 9.49 8.33 15.03
CA CYS A 497 10.53 8.28 14.01
C CYS A 497 10.28 7.13 13.02
N ALA A 498 9.85 5.97 13.51
CA ALA A 498 9.47 4.85 12.66
C ALA A 498 8.34 5.23 11.69
N LEU A 499 7.29 5.92 12.16
CA LEU A 499 6.19 6.40 11.31
C LEU A 499 6.66 7.43 10.27
N GLN A 500 7.60 8.33 10.63
CA GLN A 500 8.18 9.27 9.67
C GLN A 500 8.85 8.54 8.48
N LEU A 501 9.56 7.43 8.75
CA LEU A 501 10.20 6.61 7.72
C LEU A 501 9.17 5.84 6.88
N ILE A 502 8.15 5.25 7.50
CA ILE A 502 7.04 4.54 6.82
C ILE A 502 6.32 5.48 5.84
N GLU A 503 5.99 6.70 6.26
CA GLU A 503 5.33 7.69 5.41
C GLU A 503 6.17 8.08 4.18
N ARG A 504 7.51 8.03 4.27
CA ARG A 504 8.37 8.23 3.09
C ARG A 504 8.37 7.00 2.19
N TYR A 505 8.40 5.80 2.77
CA TYR A 505 8.33 4.57 1.97
C TYR A 505 7.08 4.51 1.12
N GLU A 506 5.94 4.92 1.66
CA GLU A 506 4.68 4.99 0.92
C GLU A 506 4.71 5.97 -0.26
N GLN A 507 5.61 6.95 -0.26
CA GLN A 507 5.77 7.92 -1.35
C GLN A 507 6.69 7.40 -2.45
N TYR A 508 7.82 6.79 -2.09
CA TYR A 508 8.85 6.39 -3.05
C TYR A 508 8.76 4.91 -3.45
N ASN A 509 8.22 4.06 -2.58
CA ASN A 509 8.16 2.60 -2.72
C ASN A 509 9.53 1.97 -3.05
N LYS A 510 10.58 2.41 -2.34
CA LYS A 510 11.98 1.96 -2.51
C LYS A 510 12.59 1.52 -1.20
N LEU A 511 13.70 0.78 -1.25
CA LEU A 511 14.55 0.55 -0.10
C LEU A 511 14.85 1.87 0.61
N MET A 512 14.65 1.90 1.93
CA MET A 512 14.90 3.11 2.72
C MET A 512 15.81 2.88 3.91
N VAL A 513 16.58 3.92 4.22
CA VAL A 513 17.39 4.01 5.43
C VAL A 513 17.16 5.36 6.09
N ALA A 514 16.94 5.37 7.40
CA ALA A 514 17.01 6.61 8.15
C ALA A 514 18.47 7.08 8.17
N ILE A 515 18.74 8.39 8.07
CA ILE A 515 20.11 8.92 7.99
C ILE A 515 20.37 10.08 8.94
N HIS A 516 21.62 10.22 9.36
CA HIS A 516 22.10 11.36 10.13
C HIS A 516 23.53 11.72 9.78
N SER A 517 23.91 12.97 10.03
CA SER A 517 25.28 13.44 9.82
C SER A 517 26.18 13.03 10.98
N ILE A 518 27.40 12.60 10.68
CA ILE A 518 28.44 12.31 11.66
C ILE A 518 29.76 13.05 11.34
N PRO A 519 30.64 13.26 12.34
CA PRO A 519 32.00 13.73 12.12
C PRO A 519 32.83 12.75 11.29
N LEU A 520 33.82 13.26 10.53
CA LEU A 520 34.74 12.44 9.74
C LEU A 520 35.50 11.41 10.60
N ALA A 521 35.83 11.76 11.85
CA ALA A 521 36.54 10.87 12.76
C ALA A 521 35.74 9.58 13.08
N ASP A 522 34.42 9.62 12.97
CA ASP A 522 33.53 8.53 13.37
C ASP A 522 33.16 7.60 12.21
N VAL A 523 33.54 7.94 10.96
CA VAL A 523 33.11 7.19 9.76
C VAL A 523 33.53 5.73 9.75
N SER A 524 34.65 5.40 10.39
CA SER A 524 35.16 4.04 10.49
C SER A 524 34.33 3.12 11.40
N HIS A 525 33.31 3.66 12.08
CA HIS A 525 32.44 2.90 12.97
C HIS A 525 31.11 2.49 12.34
N TYR A 526 30.74 3.07 11.19
CA TYR A 526 29.40 2.95 10.64
C TYR A 526 29.38 2.74 9.12
N GLY A 527 28.23 2.33 8.60
CA GLY A 527 27.93 2.41 7.17
C GLY A 527 27.75 3.87 6.75
N ILE A 528 28.47 4.29 5.70
CA ILE A 528 28.49 5.66 5.19
C ILE A 528 27.88 5.71 3.80
N LEU A 529 27.06 6.74 3.59
CA LEU A 529 26.24 6.93 2.41
C LEU A 529 26.69 8.19 1.66
N THR A 530 26.64 8.12 0.33
CA THR A 530 26.81 9.28 -0.55
C THR A 530 25.70 9.31 -1.59
N GLY A 531 25.40 10.50 -2.12
CA GLY A 531 24.24 10.69 -2.98
C GLY A 531 23.92 12.15 -3.26
N THR A 532 22.74 12.39 -3.82
CA THR A 532 22.22 13.72 -4.14
C THR A 532 20.92 13.99 -3.40
N TRP A 533 20.77 15.18 -2.82
CA TRP A 533 19.52 15.58 -2.16
C TRP A 533 18.40 15.73 -3.20
N GLU A 534 17.25 15.13 -2.92
CA GLU A 534 16.02 15.23 -3.72
C GLU A 534 15.26 16.53 -3.42
N ASP A 535 15.46 17.09 -2.23
CA ASP A 535 14.73 18.25 -1.74
C ASP A 535 15.63 19.40 -1.29
N LYS A 536 15.07 20.62 -1.29
CA LYS A 536 15.78 21.84 -0.90
C LYS A 536 16.08 21.92 0.61
N ASN A 537 15.43 21.10 1.43
CA ASN A 537 15.58 21.10 2.88
C ASN A 537 16.59 20.04 3.37
N GLU A 538 17.23 19.30 2.45
CA GLU A 538 18.21 18.26 2.77
C GLU A 538 17.64 17.20 3.72
N THR A 539 16.44 16.73 3.40
CA THR A 539 15.70 15.72 4.18
C THR A 539 15.68 14.36 3.51
N GLU A 540 15.77 14.30 2.19
CA GLU A 540 15.67 13.09 1.38
C GLU A 540 16.88 12.99 0.45
N LEU A 541 17.71 11.97 0.64
CA LEU A 541 18.94 11.73 -0.09
C LEU A 541 18.76 10.53 -1.02
N ASN A 542 18.89 10.73 -2.33
CA ASN A 542 18.98 9.63 -3.28
C ASN A 542 20.39 9.05 -3.24
N ILE A 543 20.50 7.82 -2.73
CA ILE A 543 21.80 7.23 -2.39
C ILE A 543 22.38 6.56 -3.63
N SER A 544 23.59 6.98 -3.99
CA SER A 544 24.36 6.41 -5.11
C SER A 544 25.37 5.36 -4.64
N GLN A 545 25.89 5.46 -3.41
CA GLN A 545 26.85 4.50 -2.86
C GLN A 545 26.68 4.34 -1.35
N MET A 546 26.92 3.13 -0.83
CA MET A 546 27.01 2.80 0.59
C MET A 546 28.29 2.00 0.86
N ASN A 547 29.04 2.35 1.89
CA ASN A 547 30.27 1.64 2.28
C ASN A 547 30.22 1.29 3.77
N GLU A 548 30.51 0.04 4.12
CA GLU A 548 30.65 -0.38 5.52
C GLU A 548 32.00 0.06 6.07
N LYS A 549 31.99 0.85 7.15
CA LYS A 549 33.16 1.22 7.96
C LYS A 549 34.39 1.65 7.12
N PRO A 550 34.22 2.63 6.20
CA PRO A 550 35.32 3.08 5.37
C PRO A 550 36.43 3.73 6.20
N LYS A 551 37.66 3.71 5.67
CA LYS A 551 38.75 4.52 6.21
C LYS A 551 38.41 6.00 6.07
N ALA A 552 38.78 6.82 7.06
CA ALA A 552 38.51 8.26 7.04
C ALA A 552 39.04 8.94 5.77
N SER A 553 40.25 8.61 5.32
CA SER A 553 40.83 9.18 4.09
C SER A 553 40.00 8.86 2.84
N TYR A 554 39.44 7.64 2.75
CA TYR A 554 38.58 7.25 1.62
C TYR A 554 37.24 7.99 1.69
N ALA A 555 36.66 8.11 2.88
CA ALA A 555 35.41 8.84 3.06
C ALA A 555 35.56 10.32 2.67
N GLU A 556 36.65 10.97 3.08
CA GLU A 556 36.95 12.37 2.78
C GLU A 556 37.02 12.66 1.28
N GLU A 557 37.63 11.74 0.52
CA GLU A 557 37.80 11.87 -0.91
C GLU A 557 36.51 11.57 -1.69
N PHE A 558 35.76 10.50 -1.32
CA PHE A 558 34.71 9.92 -2.16
C PHE A 558 33.28 9.95 -1.58
N LEU A 559 33.11 10.03 -0.26
CA LEU A 559 31.80 9.78 0.37
C LEU A 559 31.14 11.04 0.96
N GLY A 560 31.79 12.20 0.90
CA GLY A 560 31.21 13.45 1.40
C GLY A 560 30.02 13.91 0.55
N VAL A 561 28.86 14.09 1.20
CA VAL A 561 27.65 14.65 0.58
C VAL A 561 27.71 16.17 0.59
N LYS A 562 27.49 16.79 -0.57
CA LYS A 562 27.50 18.25 -0.71
C LYS A 562 26.20 18.86 -0.14
N CYS A 563 26.35 19.80 0.78
CA CYS A 563 25.25 20.61 1.31
C CYS A 563 25.13 21.94 0.57
N LYS A 564 23.99 22.61 0.76
CA LYS A 564 23.61 23.90 0.18
C LYS A 564 24.56 25.02 0.59
N ASP A 565 25.15 24.95 1.77
CA ASP A 565 26.17 25.88 2.28
C ASP A 565 27.57 25.65 1.67
N GLY A 566 27.72 24.66 0.79
CA GLY A 566 28.98 24.29 0.17
C GLY A 566 29.85 23.35 1.02
N SER A 567 29.43 23.03 2.24
CA SER A 567 30.13 22.06 3.10
C SER A 567 29.92 20.63 2.59
N ARG A 568 30.83 19.73 3.00
CA ARG A 568 30.67 18.28 2.84
C ARG A 568 30.34 17.67 4.20
N LYS A 569 29.26 16.88 4.25
CA LYS A 569 28.86 16.11 5.44
C LYS A 569 28.90 14.62 5.13
N TYR A 570 29.16 13.81 6.15
CA TYR A 570 29.18 12.36 6.05
C TYR A 570 27.87 11.83 6.63
N MET A 571 27.11 11.12 5.81
CA MET A 571 25.81 10.59 6.21
C MET A 571 25.96 9.14 6.61
N SER A 572 25.46 8.78 7.79
CA SER A 572 25.42 7.42 8.29
C SER A 572 23.99 6.96 8.54
N VAL A 573 23.81 5.65 8.63
CA VAL A 573 22.49 5.05 8.88
C VAL A 573 22.08 5.24 10.33
N PHE A 574 20.88 5.77 10.52
CA PHE A 574 20.21 6.06 11.78
C PHE A 574 19.41 4.85 12.28
N GLY A 575 19.97 3.64 12.18
CA GLY A 575 19.46 2.39 12.77
C GLY A 575 18.03 1.92 12.41
N GLN A 576 17.33 2.60 11.50
CA GLN A 576 16.03 2.20 10.96
C GLN A 576 16.13 2.02 9.46
N TYR A 577 15.54 0.94 8.96
CA TYR A 577 15.54 0.58 7.55
C TYR A 577 14.16 0.10 7.16
N ILE A 578 13.71 0.38 5.95
CA ILE A 578 12.59 -0.35 5.36
C ILE A 578 13.17 -1.25 4.28
N LEU A 579 13.21 -2.54 4.60
CA LEU A 579 13.77 -3.57 3.73
C LEU A 579 12.69 -4.07 2.78
N THR A 580 13.02 -4.15 1.51
CA THR A 580 12.14 -4.70 0.47
C THR A 580 12.45 -6.19 0.23
N PRO A 581 11.56 -6.92 -0.46
CA PRO A 581 11.80 -8.34 -0.76
C PRO A 581 13.12 -8.60 -1.50
N GLU A 582 13.58 -7.65 -2.32
CA GLU A 582 14.84 -7.74 -3.06
C GLU A 582 16.05 -7.80 -2.13
N VAL A 583 15.97 -7.21 -0.92
CA VAL A 583 17.03 -7.32 0.10
C VAL A 583 17.12 -8.75 0.62
N PHE A 584 15.99 -9.40 0.91
CA PHE A 584 16.00 -10.79 1.34
C PHE A 584 16.48 -11.73 0.24
N ALA A 585 16.10 -11.47 -1.00
CA ALA A 585 16.61 -12.21 -2.16
C ALA A 585 18.13 -12.06 -2.32
N GLN A 586 18.65 -10.84 -2.15
CA GLN A 586 20.10 -10.59 -2.20
C GLN A 586 20.84 -11.27 -1.04
N LEU A 587 20.30 -11.22 0.18
CA LEU A 587 20.88 -11.90 1.33
C LEU A 587 20.94 -13.42 1.11
N HIS A 588 19.88 -14.02 0.55
CA HIS A 588 19.89 -15.44 0.18
C HIS A 588 21.01 -15.77 -0.81
N GLN A 589 21.20 -14.94 -1.84
CA GLN A 589 22.28 -15.10 -2.81
C GLN A 589 23.65 -15.01 -2.16
N ASP A 590 23.87 -14.01 -1.31
CA ASP A 590 25.14 -13.78 -0.61
C ASP A 590 25.47 -14.97 0.33
N ILE A 591 24.47 -15.51 1.04
CA ILE A 591 24.61 -16.68 1.91
C ILE A 591 24.96 -17.93 1.08
N THR A 592 24.19 -18.19 0.01
CA THR A 592 24.38 -19.35 -0.86
C THR A 592 25.76 -19.34 -1.51
N GLN A 593 26.21 -18.16 -1.99
CA GLN A 593 27.51 -18.02 -2.62
C GLN A 593 28.65 -18.36 -1.66
N LYS A 594 28.60 -17.85 -0.42
CA LYS A 594 29.63 -18.19 0.57
C LYS A 594 29.65 -19.66 0.96
N GLU A 595 28.48 -20.31 0.98
CA GLU A 595 28.39 -21.76 1.21
C GLU A 595 29.03 -22.56 0.08
N ILE A 596 28.82 -22.13 -1.17
CA ILE A 596 29.48 -22.74 -2.35
C ILE A 596 31.01 -22.54 -2.27
N ASP A 597 31.46 -21.36 -1.86
CA ASP A 597 32.88 -21.02 -1.76
C ASP A 597 33.56 -21.65 -0.52
N GLY A 598 32.79 -22.26 0.39
CA GLY A 598 33.28 -22.81 1.65
C GLY A 598 33.74 -21.73 2.65
N ASP A 599 33.36 -20.47 2.45
CA ASP A 599 33.70 -19.35 3.33
C ASP A 599 32.68 -19.22 4.47
N HIS A 600 32.99 -19.88 5.58
CA HIS A 600 32.21 -19.78 6.81
C HIS A 600 32.76 -18.74 7.80
N ILE A 601 33.86 -18.05 7.44
CA ILE A 601 34.58 -17.14 8.34
C ILE A 601 34.11 -15.70 8.13
N THR A 602 33.93 -15.29 6.87
CA THR A 602 33.58 -13.90 6.57
C THR A 602 32.11 -13.63 6.91
N GLU A 603 31.84 -12.56 7.67
CA GLU A 603 30.48 -12.18 8.04
C GLU A 603 29.60 -11.83 6.83
N ILE A 604 28.32 -12.19 6.89
CA ILE A 604 27.28 -11.72 5.97
C ILE A 604 26.87 -10.33 6.43
N GLU A 605 27.31 -9.31 5.69
CA GLU A 605 27.04 -7.91 5.99
C GLU A 605 25.74 -7.44 5.34
N LEU A 606 24.86 -6.80 6.10
CA LEU A 606 23.65 -6.19 5.54
C LEU A 606 24.00 -5.07 4.56
N THR A 607 25.02 -4.26 4.88
CA THR A 607 25.45 -3.13 4.05
C THR A 607 25.78 -3.54 2.61
N SER A 608 26.45 -4.68 2.42
CA SER A 608 26.75 -5.18 1.06
C SER A 608 25.47 -5.55 0.29
N ALA A 609 24.52 -6.21 0.94
CA ALA A 609 23.25 -6.57 0.31
C ALA A 609 22.42 -5.32 -0.05
N LEU A 610 22.35 -4.33 0.86
CA LEU A 610 21.69 -3.05 0.61
C LEU A 610 22.30 -2.32 -0.59
N ASP A 611 23.63 -2.27 -0.67
CA ASP A 611 24.37 -1.61 -1.74
C ASP A 611 24.08 -2.27 -3.11
N LYS A 612 24.06 -3.60 -3.18
CA LYS A 612 23.69 -4.35 -4.40
C LYS A 612 22.24 -4.14 -4.83
N VAL A 613 21.31 -4.06 -3.88
CA VAL A 613 19.90 -3.76 -4.19
C VAL A 613 19.74 -2.32 -4.63
N ARG A 614 20.40 -1.37 -3.96
CA ARG A 614 20.43 0.04 -4.34
C ARG A 614 20.88 0.22 -5.79
N ASP A 615 21.89 -0.53 -6.25
CA ASP A 615 22.40 -0.43 -7.62
C ASP A 615 21.35 -0.80 -8.68
N ARG A 616 20.41 -1.70 -8.36
CA ARG A 616 19.37 -2.17 -9.28
C ARG A 616 18.05 -1.43 -9.14
N GLU A 617 17.62 -1.18 -7.90
CA GLU A 617 16.27 -0.69 -7.56
C GLU A 617 16.26 0.74 -7.00
N GLY A 618 17.44 1.27 -6.65
CA GLY A 618 17.60 2.54 -5.94
C GLY A 618 17.38 2.42 -4.43
N MET A 619 17.82 3.44 -3.69
CA MET A 619 17.65 3.54 -2.24
C MET A 619 17.54 5.01 -1.83
N ILE A 620 16.63 5.31 -0.90
CA ILE A 620 16.42 6.66 -0.37
C ILE A 620 16.86 6.71 1.10
N GLY A 621 17.69 7.69 1.43
CA GLY A 621 18.06 8.05 2.78
C GLY A 621 17.15 9.16 3.32
N VAL A 622 16.58 8.99 4.50
CA VAL A 622 15.63 9.95 5.09
C VAL A 622 16.15 10.50 6.41
N LYS A 623 16.32 11.81 6.49
CA LYS A 623 16.69 12.48 7.74
C LYS A 623 15.46 12.64 8.63
N LEU A 624 15.37 11.83 9.67
CA LEU A 624 14.26 11.86 10.61
C LEU A 624 14.37 13.05 11.59
N GLN A 625 13.23 13.60 12.00
CA GLN A 625 13.14 14.65 13.01
C GLN A 625 13.11 14.01 14.41
N GLY A 626 14.29 13.54 14.82
CA GLY A 626 14.49 12.90 16.11
C GLY A 626 15.96 12.74 16.45
N ARG A 627 16.21 12.36 17.70
CA ARG A 627 17.54 12.04 18.23
C ARG A 627 17.70 10.54 18.35
N MET A 628 18.89 10.05 18.04
CA MET A 628 19.25 8.64 18.16
C MET A 628 20.30 8.45 19.25
N TYR A 629 20.17 7.34 19.98
CA TYR A 629 21.08 6.92 21.03
C TYR A 629 21.55 5.48 20.75
N ASP A 630 22.85 5.29 20.46
CA ASP A 630 23.49 3.96 20.38
C ASP A 630 23.69 3.40 21.79
N MET A 631 22.76 2.54 22.22
CA MET A 631 22.78 1.89 23.52
C MET A 631 23.88 0.84 23.64
N GLY A 632 24.62 0.55 22.57
CA GLY A 632 25.82 -0.27 22.55
C GLY A 632 27.11 0.49 22.88
N ASN A 633 27.08 1.83 22.97
CA ASN A 633 28.23 2.68 23.29
C ASN A 633 28.09 3.28 24.70
N PHE A 634 29.17 3.21 25.51
CA PHE A 634 29.17 3.68 26.89
C PHE A 634 28.76 5.17 27.05
N ASN A 635 29.35 6.07 26.25
CA ASN A 635 29.08 7.50 26.35
C ASN A 635 27.65 7.81 25.89
N ALA A 636 27.20 7.17 24.81
CA ALA A 636 25.84 7.35 24.31
C ALA A 636 24.79 6.79 25.28
N PHE A 637 25.05 5.65 25.92
CA PHE A 637 24.21 5.09 26.98
C PHE A 637 24.08 6.07 28.16
N SER A 638 25.20 6.57 28.67
CA SER A 638 25.20 7.55 29.77
C SER A 638 24.43 8.82 29.41
N HIS A 639 24.60 9.31 28.18
CA HIS A 639 23.88 10.47 27.67
C HIS A 639 22.38 10.20 27.52
N CYS A 640 22.00 9.00 27.04
CA CYS A 640 20.60 8.58 26.95
C CYS A 640 19.93 8.58 28.31
N VAL A 641 20.54 7.97 29.33
CA VAL A 641 19.98 7.95 30.69
C VAL A 641 19.74 9.36 31.24
N ALA A 642 20.64 10.31 30.92
CA ALA A 642 20.54 11.69 31.41
C ALA A 642 19.52 12.55 30.64
N GLU A 643 19.38 12.35 29.33
CA GLU A 643 18.63 13.26 28.46
C GLU A 643 17.33 12.68 27.89
N PHE A 644 17.13 11.36 27.88
CA PHE A 644 16.01 10.76 27.15
C PHE A 644 14.63 11.17 27.70
N ALA A 645 14.52 11.41 29.01
CA ALA A 645 13.29 11.86 29.67
C ALA A 645 13.02 13.37 29.56
N LYS A 646 14.00 14.16 29.10
CA LYS A 646 13.85 15.61 28.89
C LYS A 646 13.24 15.88 27.52
#